data_AF-A0A135SKW5-F1
#
_entry.id   AF-A0A135SKW5-F1
#
_cell.length_a   1.000
_cell.length_b   1.000
_cell.length_c   1.000
_cell.angle_alpha   90.00
_cell.angle_beta   90.00
_cell.angle_gamma   90.00
#
_symmetry.space_group_name_H-M   'P 1'
#
loop_
_entity.id
_entity.type
_entity.pdbx_description
1 polymer ?
#
loop_
_entity_poly.entity_id
_entity_poly.type
_entity_poly.pdbx_seq_one_letter_code
_entity_poly.pdbx_strand_id
1 'polypeptide(L)'
;MFPTPTLMIRDDGDDDPPRTDCTSAVPGPNGAVPWDACNSNYNFHPELTPAIATASIFGVLTLVHLIEAIWYRKPFTWTVLMAASWEMGAFILHAYGSQDQQAQGYATGHQVLFLLAPVWLNAFVYMTFARMVYFFRPGGEPRVCYIPARWLGRIFVVADIATFIVQATGGVMAGPTVEPNTRAKGVKIYIIGMGVQEGFIVVFLMLMARFHYRALQMNREDVYGLEGGSYDREDEEGYMPRRNWKALQFALYAALLAITARIIFRLVEFTGGMTPEENPIPFTEAYAYALDAFPMMLALLILAVIHPGRVLQGTNSEFPRKGCRQKRKEKKEKKAVKKAAKQERKAAKEEKKRIKNDRKKMKTYGEVPDAEPDSYGMGLIDGQNHEPMRYADYARLTTMPNAASSRELDLVHPSWPARQVIEDWVKTPIPPKTADMSFLILGPALPFVAILLLLGVFLFQLLYRTFTGGLSKVPSAHWTCSFSPIWILWQRYHGKELKAVLAAHERLGKIVRVAPQEISISDYETGVRQVYNAGFEKPGYFDFFQYYGQRNSFASRSRADHAACRRRVSSSYSKTTLFASETLSKVTHNIMYQRLIPVLQHHSAHGQPVELLRLCYASGLDMLNCYILGLSSGPDFTRNPELTEMWLEHYENRYSPQGFWLQELPKLYHGLRKIGLDVMPRKHYESTEWIENWMLEHCDKSEAIYRRMQNGEQPPAEDIPVVYNQLRKAMSNLKDGKFLDMQASEELSRISIASEIFDHMSGAREVFGLVLAYAVYYLAQNPAQQEMLKHAVAGLGMHVNQVSHSDANSLPSPQTIESIAYLQAVIKESLRMRPNSTPLPRITPHDKSVSISGVDGIPAGTRVNCFQWFLHRNPEMWTQPNAWVPERWLDPNGAERTDMPPLWAFVTGPRACIGTQLTYYLFGYILAGLFSNFTVQIARPETYGRHTPGSLEDELFVLMTPIAP
;
A
#
# COMPACT_ATOMS: atom_id res chain seq x y z
N MET A 1 -13.39 33.21 42.06
CA MET A 1 -13.04 31.95 42.72
C MET A 1 -13.88 30.87 42.06
N PHE A 2 -13.27 29.89 41.40
CA PHE A 2 -13.97 28.83 40.65
C PHE A 2 -13.92 27.54 41.46
N PRO A 3 -15.02 27.07 42.04
CA PRO A 3 -15.11 25.80 42.74
C PRO A 3 -15.57 24.69 41.78
N THR A 4 -14.65 23.82 41.43
CA THR A 4 -14.93 22.56 40.73
C THR A 4 -14.79 21.39 41.74
N PRO A 5 -15.50 20.26 41.57
CA PRO A 5 -15.69 19.24 42.58
C PRO A 5 -14.42 18.53 43.05
N THR A 6 -13.27 18.72 42.39
CA THR A 6 -11.95 18.26 42.85
C THR A 6 -11.33 19.13 43.96
N LEU A 7 -11.97 20.25 44.32
CA LEU A 7 -11.52 21.20 45.33
C LEU A 7 -12.76 21.89 45.92
N MET A 8 -13.33 21.29 46.97
CA MET A 8 -14.31 21.97 47.83
C MET A 8 -13.59 23.07 48.62
N ILE A 9 -13.34 24.21 47.99
CA ILE A 9 -12.74 25.37 48.66
C ILE A 9 -13.79 26.03 49.57
N ARG A 10 -13.86 25.62 50.84
CA ARG A 10 -14.68 26.27 51.88
C ARG A 10 -13.99 27.55 52.36
N ASP A 11 -14.75 28.64 52.44
CA ASP A 11 -14.30 29.94 52.96
C ASP A 11 -14.51 29.95 54.49
N ASP A 12 -13.51 30.36 55.27
CA ASP A 12 -13.57 30.53 56.72
C ASP A 12 -14.33 31.82 57.08
N GLY A 13 -15.61 31.88 56.73
CA GLY A 13 -16.53 32.91 57.17
C GLY A 13 -17.36 32.40 58.35
N ASP A 14 -17.27 33.10 59.49
CA ASP A 14 -17.80 32.79 60.83
C ASP A 14 -19.32 32.54 60.96
N ASP A 15 -20.09 32.30 59.89
CA ASP A 15 -21.55 32.20 59.93
C ASP A 15 -22.16 31.25 58.86
N ASP A 16 -21.91 29.94 58.92
CA ASP A 16 -22.72 28.95 58.16
C ASP A 16 -22.94 27.64 58.92
N PRO A 17 -24.15 27.02 58.86
CA PRO A 17 -24.53 25.88 59.68
C PRO A 17 -23.83 24.57 59.25
N PRO A 18 -23.57 23.65 60.21
CA PRO A 18 -22.69 22.51 59.99
C PRO A 18 -23.28 21.47 59.03
N ARG A 19 -22.38 20.89 58.22
CA ARG A 19 -22.56 19.53 57.70
C ARG A 19 -22.47 18.62 58.93
N THR A 20 -23.47 17.79 59.17
CA THR A 20 -23.61 17.03 60.43
C THR A 20 -22.52 15.99 60.70
N ASP A 21 -21.54 15.76 59.80
CA ASP A 21 -20.56 14.65 59.90
C ASP A 21 -19.11 14.99 59.46
N CYS A 22 -18.62 16.24 59.52
CA CYS A 22 -17.16 16.48 59.39
C CYS A 22 -16.60 17.18 60.63
N THR A 23 -15.35 16.85 60.98
CA THR A 23 -14.63 17.50 62.09
C THR A 23 -13.43 18.27 61.53
N SER A 24 -13.14 19.44 62.10
CA SER A 24 -11.93 20.20 61.76
C SER A 24 -10.72 19.53 62.42
N ALA A 25 -9.70 19.21 61.62
CA ALA A 25 -8.51 18.50 62.08
C ALA A 25 -7.32 19.47 62.30
N VAL A 26 -6.48 19.20 63.29
CA VAL A 26 -5.25 19.97 63.52
C VAL A 26 -4.24 19.64 62.40
N PRO A 27 -3.68 20.64 61.69
CA PRO A 27 -2.72 20.39 60.61
C PRO A 27 -1.43 19.70 61.09
N GLY A 28 -1.04 18.64 60.39
CA GLY A 28 0.24 17.94 60.59
C GLY A 28 1.43 18.62 59.87
N PRO A 29 2.59 17.95 59.77
CA PRO A 29 3.71 18.42 58.95
C PRO A 29 3.25 18.72 57.52
N ASN A 30 3.73 19.82 56.92
CA ASN A 30 3.32 20.30 55.59
C ASN A 30 1.84 20.76 55.49
N GLY A 31 1.19 20.99 56.63
CA GLY A 31 -0.22 21.39 56.68
C GLY A 31 -1.20 20.26 56.35
N ALA A 32 -0.75 19.00 56.39
CA ALA A 32 -1.57 17.86 56.02
C ALA A 32 -2.72 17.63 57.00
N VAL A 33 -3.93 17.50 56.46
CA VAL A 33 -5.14 17.11 57.20
C VAL A 33 -5.78 15.92 56.49
N PRO A 34 -6.56 15.09 57.20
CA PRO A 34 -7.39 14.07 56.56
C PRO A 34 -8.26 14.69 55.46
N TRP A 35 -8.40 14.02 54.32
CA TRP A 35 -9.13 14.55 53.15
C TRP A 35 -10.63 14.76 53.40
N ASP A 36 -11.16 14.12 54.45
CA ASP A 36 -12.54 14.22 54.95
C ASP A 36 -12.71 15.30 56.04
N ALA A 37 -11.62 15.93 56.50
CA ALA A 37 -11.67 17.02 57.46
C ALA A 37 -12.31 18.28 56.86
N CYS A 38 -13.06 19.03 57.67
CA CYS A 38 -13.78 20.23 57.16
C CYS A 38 -12.83 21.31 56.61
N ASN A 39 -11.56 21.32 57.05
CA ASN A 39 -10.49 22.25 56.67
C ASN A 39 -9.49 21.64 55.65
N SER A 40 -9.86 20.58 54.92
CA SER A 40 -9.03 20.06 53.83
C SER A 40 -9.26 20.84 52.53
N ASN A 41 -8.17 21.33 51.92
CA ASN A 41 -8.22 21.89 50.57
C ASN A 41 -8.24 20.81 49.48
N TYR A 42 -7.78 19.58 49.75
CA TYR A 42 -7.69 18.51 48.76
C TYR A 42 -8.65 17.36 49.08
N ASN A 43 -9.28 16.77 48.06
CA ASN A 43 -10.13 15.59 48.22
C ASN A 43 -9.33 14.27 48.27
N PHE A 44 -8.01 14.34 48.23
CA PHE A 44 -7.08 13.23 48.25
C PHE A 44 -5.77 13.70 48.91
N HIS A 45 -4.87 12.77 49.23
CA HIS A 45 -3.53 13.12 49.71
C HIS A 45 -2.61 13.43 48.52
N PRO A 46 -2.19 14.70 48.31
CA PRO A 46 -1.36 15.05 47.17
C PRO A 46 0.06 14.52 47.31
N GLU A 47 0.57 13.85 46.28
CA GLU A 47 1.92 13.32 46.27
C GLU A 47 2.94 14.24 45.56
N LEU A 48 4.07 14.51 46.23
CA LEU A 48 5.12 15.39 45.71
C LEU A 48 5.86 14.80 44.50
N THR A 49 6.23 13.51 44.58
CA THR A 49 7.05 12.83 43.56
C THR A 49 6.41 12.82 42.16
N PRO A 50 5.16 12.36 41.98
CA PRO A 50 4.50 12.41 40.67
C PRO A 50 4.28 13.85 40.20
N ALA A 51 3.96 14.79 41.09
CA ALA A 51 3.80 16.20 40.72
C ALA A 51 5.09 16.80 40.12
N ILE A 52 6.25 16.56 40.73
CA ILE A 52 7.55 17.02 40.21
C ILE A 52 7.88 16.32 38.88
N ALA A 53 7.63 15.02 38.76
CA ALA A 53 7.91 14.27 37.54
C ALA A 53 7.08 14.81 36.36
N THR A 54 5.77 15.03 36.56
CA THR A 54 4.87 15.59 35.55
C THR A 54 5.24 17.03 35.21
N ALA A 55 5.53 17.87 36.20
CA ALA A 55 6.00 19.25 35.97
C ALA A 55 7.30 19.28 35.15
N SER A 56 8.24 18.36 35.42
CA SER A 56 9.51 18.27 34.69
C SER A 56 9.30 17.91 33.22
N ILE A 57 8.40 16.96 32.92
CA ILE A 57 8.12 16.56 31.54
C ILE A 57 7.44 17.70 30.77
N PHE A 58 6.45 18.38 31.36
CA PHE A 58 5.86 19.57 30.74
C PHE A 58 6.87 20.72 30.60
N GLY A 59 7.83 20.84 31.52
CA GLY A 59 8.95 21.79 31.41
C GLY A 59 9.85 21.51 30.20
N VAL A 60 10.23 20.25 29.99
CA VAL A 60 10.98 19.84 28.78
C VAL A 60 10.18 20.14 27.51
N LEU A 61 8.89 19.78 27.48
CA LEU A 61 8.03 20.06 26.33
C LEU A 61 7.87 21.56 26.07
N THR A 62 7.75 22.37 27.13
CA THR A 62 7.69 23.84 27.05
C THR A 62 8.97 24.39 26.43
N LEU A 63 10.14 23.91 26.85
CA LEU A 63 11.42 24.32 26.29
C LEU A 63 11.55 23.92 24.81
N VAL A 64 11.15 22.71 24.44
CA VAL A 64 11.15 22.26 23.04
C VAL A 64 10.26 23.15 22.18
N HIS A 65 9.02 23.41 22.59
CA HIS A 65 8.10 24.28 21.85
C HIS A 65 8.60 25.73 21.79
N LEU A 66 9.32 26.21 22.80
CA LEU A 66 9.96 27.53 22.79
C LEU A 66 11.07 27.61 21.73
N ILE A 67 11.96 26.60 21.70
CA ILE A 67 13.03 26.49 20.69
C ILE A 67 12.41 26.45 19.29
N GLU A 68 11.37 25.65 19.09
CA GLU A 68 10.68 25.54 17.80
C GLU A 68 9.98 26.83 17.39
N ALA A 69 9.33 27.54 18.32
CA ALA A 69 8.70 28.82 18.04
C ALA A 69 9.72 29.88 17.61
N ILE A 70 10.90 29.92 18.24
CA ILE A 70 12.01 30.82 17.87
C ILE A 70 12.60 30.43 16.52
N TRP A 71 12.83 29.13 16.28
CA TRP A 71 13.47 28.66 15.05
C TRP A 71 12.58 28.87 13.82
N TYR A 72 11.33 28.47 13.87
CA TYR A 72 10.43 28.56 12.72
C TYR A 72 9.82 29.96 12.52
N ARG A 73 9.94 30.85 13.51
CA ARG A 73 9.48 32.26 13.47
C ARG A 73 8.01 32.40 13.02
N LYS A 74 7.14 31.50 13.47
CA LYS A 74 5.72 31.49 13.14
C LYS A 74 4.90 32.05 14.31
N PRO A 75 4.16 33.16 14.16
CA PRO A 75 3.53 33.83 15.29
C PRO A 75 2.39 33.05 15.96
N PHE A 76 1.83 32.03 15.32
CA PHE A 76 0.74 31.24 15.91
C PHE A 76 1.23 30.10 16.81
N THR A 77 2.53 29.74 16.76
CA THR A 77 3.11 28.67 17.61
C THR A 77 3.31 29.10 19.04
N TRP A 78 3.24 30.41 19.33
CA TRP A 78 3.13 30.91 20.70
C TRP A 78 1.92 30.33 21.45
N THR A 79 0.87 29.93 20.74
CA THR A 79 -0.33 29.32 21.32
C THR A 79 -0.03 27.95 21.95
N VAL A 80 0.75 27.09 21.28
CA VAL A 80 1.11 25.77 21.84
C VAL A 80 2.09 25.90 23.00
N LEU A 81 2.94 26.94 22.97
CA LEU A 81 3.79 27.28 24.10
C LEU A 81 2.97 27.69 25.33
N MET A 82 1.91 28.48 25.15
CA MET A 82 0.99 28.81 26.26
C MET A 82 0.35 27.55 26.85
N ALA A 83 -0.10 26.61 26.02
CA ALA A 83 -0.65 25.33 26.47
C ALA A 83 0.35 24.56 27.35
N ALA A 84 1.58 24.37 26.87
CA ALA A 84 2.62 23.65 27.60
C ALA A 84 3.03 24.36 28.91
N SER A 85 3.16 25.69 28.87
CA SER A 85 3.56 26.49 30.04
C SER A 85 2.49 26.51 31.14
N TRP A 86 1.21 26.45 30.80
CA TRP A 86 0.11 26.42 31.78
C TRP A 86 -0.02 25.04 32.42
N GLU A 87 0.17 23.95 31.66
CA GLU A 87 0.28 22.60 32.24
C GLU A 87 1.49 22.50 33.18
N MET A 88 2.65 23.02 32.77
CA MET A 88 3.83 23.08 33.64
C MET A 88 3.55 23.87 34.93
N GLY A 89 2.96 25.07 34.81
CA GLY A 89 2.60 25.91 35.95
C GLY A 89 1.58 25.23 36.88
N ALA A 90 0.62 24.49 36.34
CA ALA A 90 -0.35 23.74 37.11
C ALA A 90 0.33 22.71 38.02
N PHE A 91 1.27 21.91 37.49
CA PHE A 91 1.95 20.88 38.28
C PHE A 91 3.06 21.42 39.19
N ILE A 92 3.62 22.60 38.91
CA ILE A 92 4.49 23.32 39.85
C ILE A 92 3.69 23.76 41.08
N LEU A 93 2.52 24.38 40.87
CA LEU A 93 1.65 24.78 41.98
C LEU A 93 1.12 23.57 42.74
N HIS A 94 0.89 22.44 42.07
CA HIS A 94 0.52 21.18 42.71
C HIS A 94 1.65 20.63 43.60
N ALA A 95 2.90 20.68 43.14
CA ALA A 95 4.05 20.28 43.94
C ALA A 95 4.21 21.15 45.19
N TYR A 96 4.07 22.48 45.07
CA TYR A 96 4.08 23.37 46.25
C TYR A 96 2.88 23.11 47.18
N GLY A 97 1.70 22.91 46.61
CA GLY A 97 0.49 22.58 47.38
C GLY A 97 0.57 21.24 48.11
N SER A 98 1.37 20.28 47.62
CA SER A 98 1.63 19.03 48.36
C SER A 98 2.49 19.23 49.62
N GLN A 99 3.30 20.29 49.66
CA GLN A 99 4.15 20.67 50.78
C GLN A 99 3.53 21.73 51.71
N ASP A 100 2.53 22.47 51.23
CA ASP A 100 1.77 23.44 52.00
C ASP A 100 0.28 23.30 51.67
N GLN A 101 -0.35 22.28 52.27
CA GLN A 101 -1.72 21.87 51.93
C GLN A 101 -2.78 22.85 52.43
N GLN A 102 -2.44 23.72 53.38
CA GLN A 102 -3.36 24.74 53.93
C GLN A 102 -3.37 26.03 53.10
N ALA A 103 -2.36 26.26 52.25
CA ALA A 103 -2.33 27.38 51.33
C ALA A 103 -3.28 27.19 50.14
N GLN A 104 -4.53 27.62 50.33
CA GLN A 104 -5.62 27.62 49.34
C GLN A 104 -5.23 28.19 47.96
N GLY A 105 -4.28 29.13 47.93
CA GLY A 105 -3.77 29.75 46.71
C GLY A 105 -3.12 28.75 45.75
N TYR A 106 -2.37 27.77 46.25
CA TYR A 106 -1.71 26.76 45.41
C TYR A 106 -2.71 25.79 44.79
N ALA A 107 -3.66 25.31 45.59
CA ALA A 107 -4.68 24.37 45.13
C ALA A 107 -5.62 25.01 44.09
N THR A 108 -6.07 26.25 44.36
CA THR A 108 -6.86 27.04 43.40
C THR A 108 -6.08 27.31 42.12
N GLY A 109 -4.81 27.70 42.25
CA GLY A 109 -3.94 28.01 41.11
C GLY A 109 -3.66 26.80 40.22
N HIS A 110 -3.36 25.64 40.81
CA HIS A 110 -3.24 24.37 40.09
C HIS A 110 -4.52 24.09 39.28
N GLN A 111 -5.67 24.10 39.93
CA GLN A 111 -6.93 23.74 39.30
C GLN A 111 -7.31 24.68 38.14
N VAL A 112 -7.13 25.98 38.32
CA VAL A 112 -7.41 26.98 37.29
C VAL A 112 -6.52 26.76 36.07
N LEU A 113 -5.21 26.62 36.26
CA LEU A 113 -4.28 26.38 35.15
C LEU A 113 -4.51 25.03 34.49
N PHE A 114 -4.74 23.98 35.29
CA PHE A 114 -4.95 22.61 34.81
C PHE A 114 -6.20 22.54 33.93
N LEU A 115 -7.31 23.17 34.32
CA LEU A 115 -8.54 23.19 33.52
C LEU A 115 -8.43 24.06 32.26
N LEU A 116 -7.65 25.15 32.32
CA LEU A 116 -7.56 26.13 31.24
C LEU A 116 -6.56 25.75 30.14
N ALA A 117 -5.50 25.01 30.47
CA ALA A 117 -4.41 24.75 29.54
C ALA A 117 -4.83 24.10 28.20
N PRO A 118 -5.79 23.15 28.14
CA PRO A 118 -6.23 22.55 26.87
C PRO A 118 -6.89 23.50 25.89
N VAL A 119 -7.48 24.62 26.37
CA VAL A 119 -8.11 25.61 25.50
C VAL A 119 -7.10 26.18 24.50
N TRP A 120 -5.86 26.38 24.95
CA TRP A 120 -4.76 26.82 24.10
C TRP A 120 -4.35 25.75 23.08
N LEU A 121 -4.36 24.48 23.48
CA LEU A 121 -4.02 23.36 22.60
C LEU A 121 -5.06 23.18 21.49
N ASN A 122 -6.35 23.23 21.82
CA ASN A 122 -7.45 23.21 20.85
C ASN A 122 -7.32 24.36 19.86
N ALA A 123 -7.10 25.58 20.37
CA ALA A 123 -6.93 26.76 19.54
C ALA A 123 -5.76 26.60 18.56
N PHE A 124 -4.65 26.03 19.01
CA PHE A 124 -3.48 25.77 18.16
C PHE A 124 -3.79 24.76 17.04
N VAL A 125 -4.50 23.67 17.34
CA VAL A 125 -4.92 22.67 16.34
C VAL A 125 -5.82 23.30 15.28
N TYR A 126 -6.84 24.06 15.70
CA TYR A 126 -7.76 24.75 14.78
C TYR A 126 -7.04 25.75 13.88
N MET A 127 -6.12 26.53 14.46
CA MET A 127 -5.32 27.53 13.74
C MET A 127 -4.34 26.90 12.75
N THR A 128 -3.77 25.75 13.09
CA THR A 128 -2.84 25.01 12.24
C THR A 128 -3.57 24.44 11.03
N PHE A 129 -4.69 23.76 11.25
CA PHE A 129 -5.51 23.23 10.17
C PHE A 129 -6.05 24.32 9.24
N ALA A 130 -6.49 25.45 9.78
CA ALA A 130 -6.93 26.59 8.97
C ALA A 130 -5.86 27.09 8.00
N ARG A 131 -4.59 27.12 8.43
CA ARG A 131 -3.45 27.49 7.58
C ARG A 131 -3.09 26.40 6.59
N MET A 132 -3.24 25.15 7.00
CA MET A 132 -3.07 23.99 6.12
C MET A 132 -4.07 24.02 4.95
N VAL A 133 -5.35 24.28 5.22
CA VAL A 133 -6.38 24.48 4.17
C VAL A 133 -6.02 25.63 3.23
N TYR A 134 -5.46 26.72 3.76
CA TYR A 134 -5.05 27.88 2.98
C TYR A 134 -3.82 27.61 2.11
N PHE A 135 -2.82 26.92 2.66
CA PHE A 135 -1.52 26.68 2.02
C PHE A 135 -1.60 25.65 0.89
N PHE A 136 -2.39 24.59 1.03
CA PHE A 136 -2.40 23.45 0.10
C PHE A 136 -3.39 23.56 -1.07
N ARG A 137 -4.05 24.71 -1.26
CA ARG A 137 -5.02 24.92 -2.35
C ARG A 137 -4.72 26.17 -3.19
N PRO A 138 -3.62 26.20 -3.96
CA PRO A 138 -3.36 27.27 -4.92
C PRO A 138 -4.32 27.15 -6.12
N GLY A 139 -4.99 28.25 -6.51
CA GLY A 139 -5.84 28.29 -7.72
C GLY A 139 -7.36 28.35 -7.51
N GLY A 140 -7.87 28.22 -6.28
CA GLY A 140 -9.30 28.42 -5.97
C GLY A 140 -9.53 29.11 -4.62
N GLU A 141 -10.75 29.59 -4.34
CA GLU A 141 -11.06 30.14 -3.01
C GLU A 141 -10.78 29.08 -1.92
N PRO A 142 -9.95 29.36 -0.90
CA PRO A 142 -9.57 28.38 0.13
C PRO A 142 -10.73 28.25 1.14
N ARG A 143 -11.60 27.27 0.91
CA ARG A 143 -12.79 26.98 1.73
C ARG A 143 -12.94 25.48 1.95
N VAL A 144 -13.35 25.10 3.17
CA VAL A 144 -13.83 23.74 3.48
C VAL A 144 -15.34 23.81 3.57
N CYS A 145 -16.05 23.02 2.75
CA CYS A 145 -17.48 23.15 2.53
C CYS A 145 -17.84 24.60 2.10
N TYR A 146 -18.46 25.38 2.98
CA TYR A 146 -18.86 26.77 2.75
C TYR A 146 -18.05 27.79 3.58
N ILE A 147 -17.11 27.33 4.42
CA ILE A 147 -16.38 28.18 5.36
C ILE A 147 -15.01 28.54 4.79
N PRO A 148 -14.67 29.83 4.63
CA PRO A 148 -13.33 30.25 4.22
C PRO A 148 -12.28 29.90 5.28
N ALA A 149 -11.10 29.45 4.85
CA ALA A 149 -9.99 29.02 5.72
C ALA A 149 -9.62 30.07 6.80
N ARG A 150 -9.66 31.36 6.44
CA ARG A 150 -9.41 32.49 7.35
C ARG A 150 -10.40 32.62 8.52
N TRP A 151 -11.61 32.09 8.36
CA TRP A 151 -12.67 32.10 9.37
C TRP A 151 -12.73 30.80 10.14
N LEU A 152 -12.32 29.69 9.52
CA LEU A 152 -12.36 28.35 10.12
C LEU A 152 -11.74 28.32 11.51
N GLY A 153 -10.46 28.70 11.64
CA GLY A 153 -9.80 28.71 12.96
C GLY A 153 -10.45 29.68 13.96
N ARG A 154 -11.04 30.80 13.51
CA ARG A 154 -11.66 31.78 14.41
C ARG A 154 -12.99 31.31 14.96
N ILE A 155 -13.80 30.66 14.14
CA ILE A 155 -15.14 30.17 14.53
C ILE A 155 -14.98 29.19 15.68
N PHE A 156 -14.12 28.18 15.53
CA PHE A 156 -13.93 27.14 16.52
C PHE A 156 -13.19 27.63 17.77
N VAL A 157 -12.25 28.57 17.64
CA VAL A 157 -11.63 29.21 18.83
C VAL A 157 -12.66 30.02 19.63
N VAL A 158 -13.52 30.80 18.98
CA VAL A 158 -14.57 31.56 19.67
C VAL A 158 -15.61 30.63 20.30
N ALA A 159 -15.94 29.54 19.61
CA ALA A 159 -16.85 28.53 20.11
C ALA A 159 -16.29 27.84 21.39
N ASP A 160 -15.02 27.46 21.39
CA ASP A 160 -14.34 26.88 22.57
C ASP A 160 -14.19 27.88 23.73
N ILE A 161 -13.94 29.16 23.43
CA ILE A 161 -13.94 30.22 24.47
C ILE A 161 -15.34 30.40 25.06
N ALA A 162 -16.39 30.34 24.23
CA ALA A 162 -17.77 30.48 24.70
C ALA A 162 -18.20 29.29 25.57
N THR A 163 -17.85 28.05 25.19
CA THR A 163 -18.10 26.87 26.04
C THR A 163 -17.28 26.92 27.31
N PHE A 164 -16.03 27.40 27.24
CA PHE A 164 -15.23 27.63 28.43
C PHE A 164 -15.89 28.64 29.39
N ILE A 165 -16.46 29.76 28.90
CA ILE A 165 -17.17 30.72 29.76
C ILE A 165 -18.40 30.07 30.41
N VAL A 166 -19.14 29.22 29.67
CA VAL A 166 -20.27 28.45 30.22
C VAL A 166 -19.79 27.48 31.31
N GLN A 167 -18.69 26.77 31.08
CA GLN A 167 -18.07 25.89 32.08
C GLN A 167 -17.59 26.69 33.29
N ALA A 168 -16.91 27.82 33.09
CA ALA A 168 -16.45 28.69 34.16
C ALA A 168 -17.63 29.19 35.00
N THR A 169 -18.75 29.58 34.37
CA THR A 169 -19.97 30.02 35.05
C THR A 169 -20.60 28.88 35.85
N GLY A 170 -20.72 27.69 35.24
CA GLY A 170 -21.20 26.48 35.92
C GLY A 170 -20.30 26.06 37.08
N GLY A 171 -18.99 26.24 36.94
CA GLY A 171 -17.98 26.06 37.99
C GLY A 171 -18.21 27.01 39.16
N VAL A 172 -18.28 28.33 38.94
CA VAL A 172 -18.61 29.31 40.01
C VAL A 172 -19.87 28.92 40.77
N MET A 173 -20.90 28.50 40.04
CA MET A 173 -22.19 28.12 40.63
C MET A 173 -22.17 26.76 41.33
N ALA A 174 -21.16 25.91 41.08
CA ALA A 174 -20.98 24.62 41.74
C ALA A 174 -20.25 24.74 43.10
N GLY A 175 -20.18 25.96 43.64
CA GLY A 175 -19.42 26.29 44.83
C GLY A 175 -19.90 25.74 46.14
N PRO A 176 -18.98 25.57 47.09
CA PRO A 176 -19.31 25.06 48.41
C PRO A 176 -20.07 26.08 49.26
N THR A 177 -19.97 27.38 48.96
CA THR A 177 -20.71 28.49 49.60
C THR A 177 -22.08 28.76 48.97
N VAL A 178 -22.52 27.91 48.03
CA VAL A 178 -23.74 28.09 47.24
C VAL A 178 -24.78 27.03 47.64
N GLU A 179 -26.04 27.45 47.79
CA GLU A 179 -27.17 26.59 48.17
C GLU A 179 -27.20 25.25 47.39
N PRO A 180 -27.45 24.09 48.03
CA PRO A 180 -27.35 22.76 47.39
C PRO A 180 -28.10 22.61 46.06
N ASN A 181 -29.28 23.23 45.93
CA ASN A 181 -30.09 23.18 44.71
C ASN A 181 -29.47 24.01 43.57
N THR A 182 -28.82 25.14 43.90
CA THR A 182 -28.08 25.98 42.96
C THR A 182 -26.75 25.34 42.57
N ARG A 183 -26.11 24.64 43.51
CA ARG A 183 -24.90 23.85 43.29
C ARG A 183 -25.10 22.72 42.27
N ALA A 184 -26.18 21.95 42.42
CA ALA A 184 -26.55 20.90 41.46
C ALA A 184 -26.85 21.47 40.06
N LYS A 185 -27.42 22.68 39.98
CA LYS A 185 -27.61 23.39 38.71
C LYS A 185 -26.27 23.83 38.10
N GLY A 186 -25.32 24.32 38.91
CA GLY A 186 -23.96 24.67 38.48
C GLY A 186 -23.22 23.50 37.84
N VAL A 187 -23.23 22.33 38.49
CA VAL A 187 -22.63 21.09 37.94
C VAL A 187 -23.26 20.70 36.61
N LYS A 188 -24.59 20.79 36.47
CA LYS A 188 -25.27 20.52 35.19
C LYS A 188 -24.85 21.50 34.09
N ILE A 189 -24.76 22.79 34.39
CA ILE A 189 -24.31 23.81 33.43
C ILE A 189 -22.86 23.53 32.99
N TYR A 190 -22.01 23.11 33.92
CA TYR A 190 -20.63 22.71 33.65
C TYR A 190 -20.55 21.50 32.68
N ILE A 191 -21.31 20.44 32.96
CA ILE A 191 -21.40 19.23 32.11
C ILE A 191 -21.91 19.58 30.70
N ILE A 192 -22.94 20.43 30.61
CA ILE A 192 -23.45 20.91 29.32
C ILE A 192 -22.35 21.65 28.54
N GLY A 193 -21.57 22.49 29.22
CA GLY A 193 -20.45 23.19 28.61
C GLY A 193 -19.38 22.25 28.02
N MET A 194 -19.06 21.13 28.69
CA MET A 194 -18.13 20.11 28.17
C MET A 194 -18.73 19.32 27.01
N GLY A 195 -20.01 18.94 27.09
CA GLY A 195 -20.69 18.23 26.00
C GLY A 195 -20.80 19.06 24.72
N VAL A 196 -21.09 20.36 24.84
CA VAL A 196 -21.12 21.28 23.69
C VAL A 196 -19.72 21.46 23.09
N GLN A 197 -18.69 21.55 23.93
CA GLN A 197 -17.29 21.62 23.46
C GLN A 197 -16.90 20.38 22.66
N GLU A 198 -17.22 19.17 23.14
CA GLU A 198 -16.97 17.92 22.40
C GLU A 198 -17.74 17.91 21.07
N GLY A 199 -18.99 18.39 21.07
CA GLY A 199 -19.76 18.57 19.85
C GLY A 199 -19.04 19.44 18.80
N PHE A 200 -18.39 20.52 19.21
CA PHE A 200 -17.60 21.36 18.30
C PHE A 200 -16.35 20.63 17.77
N ILE A 201 -15.68 19.84 18.59
CA ILE A 201 -14.53 19.01 18.16
C ILE A 201 -14.97 17.97 17.13
N VAL A 202 -16.10 17.29 17.33
CA VAL A 202 -16.65 16.32 16.37
C VAL A 202 -16.99 16.98 15.04
N VAL A 203 -17.63 18.16 15.07
CA VAL A 203 -17.90 18.94 13.85
C VAL A 203 -16.60 19.34 13.15
N PHE A 204 -15.59 19.76 13.90
CA PHE A 204 -14.28 20.10 13.35
C PHE A 204 -13.59 18.89 12.72
N LEU A 205 -13.63 17.73 13.37
CA LEU A 205 -13.10 16.46 12.86
C LEU A 205 -13.77 16.06 11.54
N MET A 206 -15.08 16.24 11.41
CA MET A 206 -15.80 16.00 10.15
C MET A 206 -15.32 16.93 9.02
N LEU A 207 -15.13 18.22 9.30
CA LEU A 207 -14.58 19.18 8.33
C LEU A 207 -13.15 18.80 7.93
N MET A 208 -12.35 18.34 8.89
CA MET A 208 -10.98 17.89 8.68
C MET A 208 -10.91 16.62 7.83
N ALA A 209 -11.77 15.63 8.10
CA ALA A 209 -11.92 14.42 7.29
C ALA A 209 -12.40 14.73 5.87
N ARG A 210 -13.32 15.69 5.71
CA ARG A 210 -13.78 16.14 4.39
C ARG A 210 -12.65 16.78 3.57
N PHE A 211 -11.84 17.64 4.19
CA PHE A 211 -10.66 18.22 3.56
C PHE A 211 -9.66 17.12 3.18
N HIS A 212 -9.38 16.18 4.08
CA HIS A 212 -8.50 15.03 3.81
C HIS A 212 -8.99 14.22 2.59
N TYR A 213 -10.28 13.87 2.55
CA TYR A 213 -10.89 13.16 1.43
C TYR A 213 -10.78 13.94 0.11
N ARG A 214 -11.08 15.25 0.10
CA ARG A 214 -10.95 16.08 -1.11
C ARG A 214 -9.51 16.30 -1.55
N ALA A 215 -8.58 16.46 -0.61
CA ALA A 215 -7.15 16.57 -0.90
C ALA A 215 -6.61 15.29 -1.55
N LEU A 216 -7.15 14.12 -1.18
CA LEU A 216 -6.86 12.86 -1.87
C LEU A 216 -7.49 12.78 -3.28
N GLN A 217 -8.67 13.37 -3.49
CA GLN A 217 -9.31 13.40 -4.82
C GLN A 217 -8.59 14.31 -5.82
N MET A 218 -8.06 15.46 -5.40
CA MET A 218 -7.30 16.36 -6.31
C MET A 218 -6.00 15.69 -6.81
N ASN A 219 -5.34 14.87 -5.97
CA ASN A 219 -4.22 14.03 -6.42
C ASN A 219 -4.63 12.94 -7.42
N ARG A 220 -5.93 12.66 -7.58
CA ARG A 220 -6.46 11.72 -8.56
C ARG A 220 -6.80 12.44 -9.87
N GLU A 221 -7.36 13.65 -9.84
CA GLU A 221 -7.68 14.43 -11.06
C GLU A 221 -6.43 14.97 -11.79
N ASP A 222 -5.37 15.36 -11.08
CA ASP A 222 -4.06 15.71 -11.70
C ASP A 222 -3.39 14.50 -12.40
N VAL A 223 -3.87 13.28 -12.15
CA VAL A 223 -3.38 12.04 -12.78
C VAL A 223 -4.25 11.63 -13.99
N TYR A 224 -5.45 12.20 -14.14
CA TYR A 224 -6.39 11.87 -15.22
C TYR A 224 -6.72 13.04 -16.17
N GLY A 225 -6.15 14.23 -15.95
CA GLY A 225 -6.32 15.39 -16.82
C GLY A 225 -5.00 15.84 -17.45
N LEU A 226 -4.85 15.53 -18.75
CA LEU A 226 -3.82 15.95 -19.73
C LEU A 226 -2.95 14.78 -20.26
N GLU A 227 -3.59 13.94 -21.07
CA GLU A 227 -2.95 13.49 -22.32
C GLU A 227 -2.90 14.69 -23.28
N GLY A 228 -1.73 14.92 -23.89
CA GLY A 228 -1.58 15.83 -25.04
C GLY A 228 -0.94 17.19 -24.72
N GLY A 229 0.39 17.28 -24.90
CA GLY A 229 1.09 18.56 -24.95
C GLY A 229 2.57 18.44 -24.66
N SER A 230 3.38 18.24 -25.70
CA SER A 230 4.79 18.63 -25.68
C SER A 230 4.91 20.11 -25.34
N TYR A 231 5.80 20.50 -24.42
CA TYR A 231 6.55 21.76 -24.50
C TYR A 231 7.65 21.81 -23.43
N ASP A 232 8.89 21.91 -23.90
CA ASP A 232 10.01 22.51 -23.17
C ASP A 232 9.65 23.96 -22.78
N ARG A 233 9.80 24.33 -21.51
CA ARG A 233 10.03 25.73 -21.15
C ARG A 233 10.75 25.85 -19.81
N GLU A 234 11.98 26.34 -19.90
CA GLU A 234 12.77 26.90 -18.81
C GLU A 234 12.07 28.12 -18.19
N ASP A 235 12.26 28.26 -16.88
CA ASP A 235 12.18 29.46 -16.04
C ASP A 235 10.86 30.25 -15.91
N GLU A 236 10.15 30.03 -14.78
CA GLU A 236 9.68 31.12 -13.89
C GLU A 236 9.24 30.58 -12.51
N GLU A 237 9.53 31.36 -11.46
CA GLU A 237 9.50 31.03 -10.05
C GLU A 237 8.22 30.33 -9.52
N GLY A 238 8.39 29.21 -8.80
CA GLY A 238 7.50 28.89 -7.67
C GLY A 238 6.88 27.49 -7.55
N TYR A 239 7.38 26.46 -8.23
CA TYR A 239 6.91 25.09 -7.99
C TYR A 239 7.74 24.41 -6.87
N MET A 240 7.28 24.50 -5.62
CA MET A 240 7.94 23.89 -4.46
C MET A 240 7.57 22.41 -4.27
N PRO A 241 8.49 21.55 -3.80
CA PRO A 241 8.24 20.12 -3.60
C PRO A 241 7.21 19.89 -2.48
N ARG A 242 6.15 19.11 -2.73
CA ARG A 242 5.11 18.76 -1.75
C ARG A 242 5.66 17.89 -0.61
N ARG A 243 6.28 18.52 0.41
CA ARG A 243 6.66 17.86 1.69
C ARG A 243 5.44 17.32 2.45
N ASN A 244 5.68 16.33 3.33
CA ASN A 244 4.77 15.48 4.12
C ASN A 244 3.59 16.17 4.85
N TRP A 245 2.67 16.82 4.14
CA TRP A 245 1.45 17.41 4.70
C TRP A 245 0.57 16.37 5.40
N LYS A 246 0.61 15.12 4.93
CA LYS A 246 -0.10 13.99 5.55
C LYS A 246 0.36 13.75 6.99
N ALA A 247 1.67 13.87 7.27
CA ALA A 247 2.20 13.67 8.63
C ALA A 247 1.62 14.72 9.60
N LEU A 248 1.57 16.00 9.18
CA LEU A 248 0.94 17.06 9.96
C LEU A 248 -0.56 16.81 10.14
N GLN A 249 -1.26 16.33 9.10
CA GLN A 249 -2.68 15.99 9.17
C GLN A 249 -2.97 14.91 10.21
N PHE A 250 -2.16 13.87 10.28
CA PHE A 250 -2.28 12.79 11.26
C PHE A 250 -1.88 13.23 12.67
N ALA A 251 -0.88 14.10 12.81
CA ALA A 251 -0.53 14.71 14.09
C ALA A 251 -1.71 15.49 14.69
N LEU A 252 -2.44 16.26 13.86
CA LEU A 252 -3.63 16.98 14.29
C LEU A 252 -4.78 16.03 14.68
N TYR A 253 -4.98 14.91 14.00
CA TYR A 253 -5.95 13.88 14.41
C TYR A 253 -5.60 13.28 15.76
N ALA A 254 -4.33 12.92 15.96
CA ALA A 254 -3.87 12.33 17.22
C ALA A 254 -4.00 13.31 18.40
N ALA A 255 -3.70 14.61 18.17
CA ALA A 255 -3.91 15.65 19.17
C ALA A 255 -5.40 15.80 19.55
N LEU A 256 -6.31 15.86 18.56
CA LEU A 256 -7.76 15.93 18.83
C LEU A 256 -8.28 14.69 19.55
N LEU A 257 -7.77 13.49 19.23
CA LEU A 257 -8.15 12.26 19.92
C LEU A 257 -7.76 12.30 21.40
N ALA A 258 -6.56 12.81 21.72
CA ALA A 258 -6.11 12.97 23.09
C ALA A 258 -6.93 14.00 23.87
N ILE A 259 -7.34 15.10 23.21
CA ILE A 259 -8.26 16.11 23.76
C ILE A 259 -9.63 15.49 24.05
N THR A 260 -10.21 14.77 23.08
CA THR A 260 -11.49 14.07 23.26
C THR A 260 -11.42 13.06 24.40
N ALA A 261 -10.33 12.28 24.51
CA ALA A 261 -10.16 11.33 25.60
C ALA A 261 -10.20 12.02 26.99
N ARG A 262 -9.53 13.17 27.11
CA ARG A 262 -9.59 14.00 28.33
C ARG A 262 -11.00 14.54 28.59
N ILE A 263 -11.69 15.07 27.58
CA ILE A 263 -13.05 15.61 27.76
C ILE A 263 -14.03 14.51 28.19
N ILE A 264 -13.92 13.32 27.61
CA ILE A 264 -14.72 12.15 28.01
C ILE A 264 -14.42 11.78 29.46
N PHE A 265 -13.14 11.72 29.85
CA PHE A 265 -12.77 11.47 31.25
C PHE A 265 -13.41 12.49 32.19
N ARG A 266 -13.35 13.79 31.85
CA ARG A 266 -14.00 14.85 32.64
C ARG A 266 -15.52 14.73 32.67
N LEU A 267 -16.15 14.30 31.58
CA LEU A 267 -17.59 14.04 31.58
C LEU A 267 -17.94 12.90 32.56
N VAL A 268 -17.16 11.83 32.57
CA VAL A 268 -17.34 10.69 33.50
C VAL A 268 -17.08 11.11 34.94
N GLU A 269 -16.02 11.86 35.21
CA GLU A 269 -15.69 12.39 36.55
C GLU A 269 -16.85 13.19 37.15
N PHE A 270 -17.53 14.03 36.35
CA PHE A 270 -18.58 14.93 36.83
C PHE A 270 -19.99 14.32 36.81
N THR A 271 -20.17 13.16 36.17
CA THR A 271 -21.47 12.46 36.11
C THR A 271 -21.59 11.36 37.17
N GLY A 272 -20.47 10.87 37.72
CA GLY A 272 -20.47 10.04 38.92
C GLY A 272 -20.81 10.86 40.17
N GLY A 273 -21.53 10.29 41.14
CA GLY A 273 -22.04 10.96 42.34
C GLY A 273 -21.00 11.74 43.17
N MET A 274 -21.47 12.45 44.21
CA MET A 274 -20.63 13.37 45.01
C MET A 274 -19.98 12.73 46.24
N THR A 275 -20.20 11.43 46.47
CA THR A 275 -19.60 10.68 47.59
C THR A 275 -18.51 9.72 47.10
N PRO A 276 -17.50 9.41 47.93
CA PRO A 276 -16.45 8.45 47.60
C PRO A 276 -16.98 7.05 47.23
N GLU A 277 -18.15 6.67 47.79
CA GLU A 277 -18.83 5.39 47.56
C GLU A 277 -19.54 5.34 46.20
N GLU A 278 -19.99 6.47 45.68
CA GLU A 278 -20.66 6.58 44.38
C GLU A 278 -19.69 6.89 43.23
N ASN A 279 -18.57 7.56 43.51
CA ASN A 279 -17.59 7.97 42.50
C ASN A 279 -16.17 8.08 43.08
N PRO A 280 -15.28 7.09 42.84
CA PRO A 280 -13.91 7.10 43.37
C PRO A 280 -12.95 8.02 42.59
N ILE A 281 -13.34 8.49 41.40
CA ILE A 281 -12.49 9.23 40.47
C ILE A 281 -11.93 10.54 41.07
N PRO A 282 -12.74 11.44 41.65
CA PRO A 282 -12.24 12.71 42.19
C PRO A 282 -11.46 12.58 43.52
N PHE A 283 -11.46 11.39 44.14
CA PHE A 283 -10.78 11.11 45.41
C PHE A 283 -9.46 10.34 45.21
N THR A 284 -9.06 10.06 43.97
CA THR A 284 -7.80 9.34 43.66
C THR A 284 -6.98 10.13 42.65
N GLU A 285 -5.80 10.58 43.08
CA GLU A 285 -4.90 11.43 42.28
C GLU A 285 -4.42 10.76 40.98
N ALA A 286 -4.21 9.44 40.99
CA ALA A 286 -3.68 8.68 39.85
C ALA A 286 -4.52 8.81 38.57
N TYR A 287 -5.85 8.95 38.68
CA TYR A 287 -6.71 9.12 37.51
C TYR A 287 -6.47 10.46 36.80
N ALA A 288 -6.20 11.53 37.56
CA ALA A 288 -5.88 12.84 37.00
C ALA A 288 -4.56 12.80 36.21
N TYR A 289 -3.56 12.05 36.68
CA TYR A 289 -2.31 11.87 35.92
C TYR A 289 -2.52 11.03 34.65
N ALA A 290 -3.20 9.88 34.76
CA ALA A 290 -3.29 8.91 33.68
C ALA A 290 -4.29 9.28 32.58
N LEU A 291 -5.44 9.85 32.95
CA LEU A 291 -6.57 10.07 32.03
C LEU A 291 -6.76 11.54 31.65
N ASP A 292 -6.02 12.45 32.27
CA ASP A 292 -6.03 13.87 31.93
C ASP A 292 -4.63 14.38 31.52
N ALA A 293 -3.65 14.35 32.44
CA ALA A 293 -2.33 14.91 32.17
C ALA A 293 -1.56 14.17 31.06
N PHE A 294 -1.63 12.83 31.05
CA PHE A 294 -0.93 12.01 30.07
C PHE A 294 -1.42 12.22 28.62
N PRO A 295 -2.73 12.24 28.30
CA PRO A 295 -3.21 12.62 26.98
C PRO A 295 -2.69 13.99 26.51
N MET A 296 -2.64 14.99 27.39
CA MET A 296 -2.14 16.33 27.04
C MET A 296 -0.64 16.32 26.75
N MET A 297 0.13 15.60 27.57
CA MET A 297 1.56 15.38 27.36
C MET A 297 1.83 14.69 26.01
N LEU A 298 1.05 13.67 25.67
CA LEU A 298 1.15 12.96 24.39
C LEU A 298 0.84 13.87 23.21
N ALA A 299 -0.22 14.68 23.29
CA ALA A 299 -0.58 15.63 22.24
C ALA A 299 0.52 16.67 22.00
N LEU A 300 1.09 17.24 23.08
CA LEU A 300 2.20 18.19 23.00
C LEU A 300 3.47 17.56 22.43
N LEU A 301 3.78 16.31 22.81
CA LEU A 301 4.92 15.57 22.27
C LEU A 301 4.77 15.31 20.77
N ILE A 302 3.60 14.84 20.33
CA ILE A 302 3.31 14.59 18.90
C ILE A 302 3.48 15.88 18.10
N LEU A 303 2.99 17.01 18.60
CA LEU A 303 3.11 18.31 17.94
C LEU A 303 4.54 18.87 17.96
N ALA A 304 5.38 18.49 18.92
CA ALA A 304 6.81 18.81 18.91
C ALA A 304 7.57 17.97 17.87
N VAL A 305 7.26 16.68 17.75
CA VAL A 305 7.89 15.80 16.75
C VAL A 305 7.46 16.20 15.34
N ILE A 306 6.17 16.52 15.14
CA ILE A 306 5.59 16.89 13.85
C ILE A 306 5.15 18.36 13.90
N HIS A 307 6.14 19.24 14.06
CA HIS A 307 5.89 20.67 14.22
C HIS A 307 5.38 21.33 12.91
N PRO A 308 4.30 22.16 12.96
CA PRO A 308 3.75 22.82 11.77
C PRO A 308 4.75 23.68 10.99
N GLY A 309 5.74 24.26 11.67
CA GLY A 309 6.80 25.06 11.06
C GLY A 309 7.74 24.27 10.12
N ARG A 310 7.79 22.93 10.24
CA ARG A 310 8.53 22.04 9.32
C ARG A 310 7.80 21.83 8.00
N VAL A 311 6.46 21.95 8.02
CA VAL A 311 5.58 21.55 6.91
C VAL A 311 5.01 22.77 6.18
N LEU A 312 4.66 23.83 6.91
CA LEU A 312 4.10 25.07 6.36
C LEU A 312 5.21 26.09 6.06
N GLN A 313 6.00 25.85 5.00
CA GLN A 313 7.10 26.71 4.55
C GLN A 313 6.80 27.31 3.17
N GLY A 314 6.87 28.64 3.03
CA GLY A 314 6.65 29.34 1.74
C GLY A 314 5.85 30.66 1.86
N THR A 315 5.75 31.41 0.75
CA THR A 315 5.09 32.74 0.68
C THR A 315 3.59 32.69 0.99
N ASN A 316 2.93 31.54 0.80
CA ASN A 316 1.52 31.30 1.13
C ASN A 316 1.31 30.56 2.47
N SER A 317 2.36 30.34 3.26
CA SER A 317 2.25 29.61 4.55
C SER A 317 1.49 30.38 5.63
N GLU A 318 1.26 31.68 5.42
CA GLU A 318 0.52 32.54 6.33
C GLU A 318 -0.57 33.33 5.61
N PHE A 319 -1.61 33.71 6.36
CA PHE A 319 -2.64 34.58 5.84
C PHE A 319 -2.07 35.99 5.57
N PRO A 320 -2.33 36.59 4.39
CA PRO A 320 -1.76 37.88 4.02
C PRO A 320 -2.24 38.99 4.97
N ARG A 321 -1.29 39.65 5.64
CA ARG A 321 -1.54 40.83 6.48
C ARG A 321 -1.57 42.09 5.62
N LYS A 322 -2.77 42.57 5.24
CA LYS A 322 -2.91 43.87 4.55
C LYS A 322 -2.56 45.05 5.48
N GLY A 323 -1.61 45.89 5.07
CA GLY A 323 -1.20 47.10 5.79
C GLY A 323 -2.30 48.17 5.88
N CYS A 324 -2.27 48.99 6.94
CA CYS A 324 -3.28 50.00 7.24
C CYS A 324 -3.47 51.03 6.09
N ARG A 325 -2.37 51.38 5.41
CA ARG A 325 -2.34 52.33 4.30
C ARG A 325 -3.10 51.81 3.06
N GLN A 326 -2.98 50.51 2.78
CA GLN A 326 -3.62 49.84 1.64
C GLN A 326 -5.13 49.65 1.87
N LYS A 327 -5.53 49.32 3.11
CA LYS A 327 -6.95 49.29 3.52
C LYS A 327 -7.64 50.65 3.37
N ARG A 328 -6.94 51.76 3.62
CA ARG A 328 -7.46 53.13 3.43
C ARG A 328 -7.65 53.48 1.95
N LYS A 329 -6.75 53.02 1.06
CA LYS A 329 -6.81 53.25 -0.40
C LYS A 329 -7.99 52.51 -1.05
N GLU A 330 -8.14 51.21 -0.75
CA GLU A 330 -9.27 50.40 -1.24
C GLU A 330 -10.64 50.93 -0.75
N LYS A 331 -10.71 51.46 0.49
CA LYS A 331 -11.95 52.04 1.03
C LYS A 331 -12.31 53.37 0.33
N LYS A 332 -11.33 54.13 -0.14
CA LYS A 332 -11.54 55.33 -0.98
C LYS A 332 -12.02 54.94 -2.38
N GLU A 333 -11.38 53.95 -3.02
CA GLU A 333 -11.78 53.46 -4.34
C GLU A 333 -13.19 52.85 -4.33
N LYS A 334 -13.52 52.01 -3.35
CA LYS A 334 -14.89 51.46 -3.21
C LYS A 334 -15.95 52.55 -3.00
N LYS A 335 -15.61 53.66 -2.32
CA LYS A 335 -16.50 54.82 -2.19
C LYS A 335 -16.65 55.57 -3.53
N ALA A 336 -15.57 55.71 -4.31
CA ALA A 336 -15.60 56.34 -5.62
C ALA A 336 -16.44 55.52 -6.63
N VAL A 337 -16.25 54.20 -6.69
CA VAL A 337 -17.01 53.29 -7.55
C VAL A 337 -18.50 53.29 -7.18
N LYS A 338 -18.85 53.27 -5.89
CA LYS A 338 -20.25 53.40 -5.45
C LYS A 338 -20.88 54.74 -5.85
N LYS A 339 -20.09 55.83 -5.90
CA LYS A 339 -20.57 57.15 -6.32
C LYS A 339 -20.80 57.19 -7.83
N ALA A 340 -19.88 56.63 -8.62
CA ALA A 340 -20.00 56.50 -10.07
C ALA A 340 -21.23 55.64 -10.48
N ALA A 341 -21.40 54.46 -9.87
CA ALA A 341 -22.56 53.60 -10.14
C ALA A 341 -23.91 54.26 -9.76
N LYS A 342 -23.92 55.14 -8.75
CA LYS A 342 -25.11 55.93 -8.39
C LYS A 342 -25.40 57.02 -9.43
N GLN A 343 -24.37 57.60 -10.06
CA GLN A 343 -24.51 58.57 -11.15
C GLN A 343 -24.98 57.89 -12.43
N GLU A 344 -24.44 56.74 -12.82
CA GLU A 344 -24.92 55.95 -13.96
C GLU A 344 -26.38 55.52 -13.79
N ARG A 345 -26.78 55.05 -12.60
CA ARG A 345 -28.19 54.72 -12.33
C ARG A 345 -29.12 55.93 -12.40
N LYS A 346 -28.63 57.14 -12.12
CA LYS A 346 -29.39 58.39 -12.30
C LYS A 346 -29.51 58.72 -13.80
N ALA A 347 -28.40 58.69 -14.54
CA ALA A 347 -28.38 58.92 -15.98
C ALA A 347 -29.29 57.94 -16.73
N ALA A 348 -29.22 56.64 -16.41
CA ALA A 348 -30.08 55.61 -17.00
C ALA A 348 -31.58 55.80 -16.69
N LYS A 349 -31.93 56.42 -15.55
CA LYS A 349 -33.32 56.79 -15.24
C LYS A 349 -33.79 57.99 -16.04
N GLU A 350 -32.92 58.96 -16.30
CA GLU A 350 -33.21 60.12 -17.15
C GLU A 350 -33.34 59.72 -18.63
N GLU A 351 -32.46 58.85 -19.12
CA GLU A 351 -32.52 58.21 -20.44
C GLU A 351 -33.87 57.51 -20.67
N LYS A 352 -34.29 56.67 -19.70
CA LYS A 352 -35.60 56.00 -19.75
C LYS A 352 -36.77 56.98 -19.73
N LYS A 353 -36.63 58.13 -19.06
CA LYS A 353 -37.65 59.20 -19.09
C LYS A 353 -37.71 59.87 -20.47
N ARG A 354 -36.56 60.14 -21.12
CA ARG A 354 -36.49 60.66 -22.49
C ARG A 354 -37.15 59.71 -23.49
N ILE A 355 -36.75 58.43 -23.49
CA ILE A 355 -37.33 57.40 -24.37
C ILE A 355 -38.86 57.28 -24.16
N LYS A 356 -39.34 57.39 -22.92
CA LYS A 356 -40.77 57.34 -22.61
C LYS A 356 -41.52 58.58 -23.13
N ASN A 357 -40.89 59.75 -23.12
CA ASN A 357 -41.46 60.97 -23.68
C ASN A 357 -41.46 60.95 -25.23
N ASP A 358 -40.41 60.43 -25.85
CA ASP A 358 -40.32 60.32 -27.31
C ASP A 358 -41.32 59.31 -27.86
N ARG A 359 -41.50 58.15 -27.19
CA ARG A 359 -42.60 57.21 -27.49
C ARG A 359 -43.99 57.81 -27.30
N LYS A 360 -44.14 58.80 -26.42
CA LYS A 360 -45.41 59.50 -26.22
C LYS A 360 -45.70 60.46 -27.37
N LYS A 361 -44.68 61.19 -27.85
CA LYS A 361 -44.78 62.04 -29.05
C LYS A 361 -45.06 61.24 -30.32
N MET A 362 -44.46 60.06 -30.45
CA MET A 362 -44.64 59.18 -31.62
C MET A 362 -46.02 58.52 -31.70
N LYS A 363 -46.83 58.56 -30.63
CA LYS A 363 -48.22 58.08 -30.61
C LYS A 363 -49.27 59.17 -30.89
N THR A 364 -48.85 60.43 -31.10
CA THR A 364 -49.77 61.57 -31.29
C THR A 364 -49.98 61.95 -32.76
N TYR A 365 -49.24 61.35 -33.70
CA TYR A 365 -49.49 61.45 -35.13
C TYR A 365 -49.51 60.05 -35.71
N GLY A 366 -50.71 59.59 -36.07
CA GLY A 366 -50.89 58.37 -36.86
C GLY A 366 -51.22 58.77 -38.28
N GLU A 367 -50.45 58.24 -39.24
CA GLU A 367 -50.91 57.88 -40.59
C GLU A 367 -49.77 57.15 -41.31
N VAL A 368 -50.12 56.04 -41.95
CA VAL A 368 -49.29 55.24 -42.85
C VAL A 368 -49.54 55.74 -44.27
N PRO A 369 -48.55 55.72 -45.17
CA PRO A 369 -48.82 55.08 -46.45
C PRO A 369 -47.69 54.20 -46.99
N ASP A 370 -48.14 53.26 -47.81
CA ASP A 370 -47.43 52.30 -48.65
C ASP A 370 -46.49 52.93 -49.68
N ALA A 371 -45.42 52.23 -50.06
CA ALA A 371 -44.96 52.02 -51.45
C ALA A 371 -43.54 51.41 -51.51
N GLU A 372 -43.50 50.25 -52.16
CA GLU A 372 -42.51 49.54 -52.99
C GLU A 372 -41.00 49.90 -53.14
N PRO A 373 -40.21 48.91 -53.60
CA PRO A 373 -38.76 48.82 -53.46
C PRO A 373 -38.01 49.27 -54.72
N ASP A 374 -36.77 49.72 -54.54
CA ASP A 374 -35.69 49.82 -55.53
C ASP A 374 -34.55 50.61 -54.87
N SER A 375 -33.26 50.47 -55.17
CA SER A 375 -32.47 49.59 -56.01
C SER A 375 -31.02 50.10 -55.87
N TYR A 376 -30.04 49.26 -56.23
CA TYR A 376 -28.61 49.57 -56.41
C TYR A 376 -27.79 49.92 -55.16
N GLY A 377 -26.61 49.33 -54.95
CA GLY A 377 -25.81 48.40 -55.72
C GLY A 377 -24.68 47.91 -54.81
N MET A 378 -24.37 46.61 -54.82
CA MET A 378 -23.32 46.01 -55.66
C MET A 378 -21.97 46.71 -55.50
N GLY A 379 -20.86 46.04 -55.21
CA GLY A 379 -20.55 44.63 -55.03
C GLY A 379 -19.03 44.58 -54.72
N LEU A 380 -18.26 43.50 -54.90
CA LEU A 380 -18.40 42.23 -55.58
C LEU A 380 -17.27 41.31 -55.04
N ILE A 381 -17.58 40.00 -54.90
CA ILE A 381 -16.83 38.82 -55.44
C ILE A 381 -15.43 38.54 -54.88
N ASP A 382 -14.95 37.31 -54.58
CA ASP A 382 -15.26 35.90 -54.87
C ASP A 382 -14.73 35.08 -53.65
N GLY A 383 -15.05 33.82 -53.33
CA GLY A 383 -15.60 32.69 -54.08
C GLY A 383 -14.84 31.42 -53.69
N GLN A 384 -15.53 30.40 -53.16
CA GLN A 384 -15.43 28.97 -53.51
C GLN A 384 -16.04 28.05 -52.43
N ASN A 385 -17.11 27.32 -52.86
CA ASN A 385 -17.40 25.88 -52.69
C ASN A 385 -17.49 25.26 -51.27
N HIS A 386 -18.42 24.37 -50.89
CA HIS A 386 -19.51 23.65 -51.56
C HIS A 386 -20.49 23.10 -50.47
N GLU A 387 -21.75 22.92 -50.87
CA GLU A 387 -22.98 22.36 -50.26
C GLU A 387 -23.00 20.84 -49.90
N PRO A 388 -24.14 20.17 -49.51
CA PRO A 388 -25.25 20.52 -48.58
C PRO A 388 -25.81 19.33 -47.70
N MET A 389 -26.87 19.61 -46.90
CA MET A 389 -27.91 18.70 -46.31
C MET A 389 -27.52 17.69 -45.20
N ARG A 390 -28.00 17.81 -43.94
CA ARG A 390 -29.35 17.65 -43.30
C ARG A 390 -29.43 16.34 -42.49
N TYR A 391 -29.59 16.42 -41.17
CA TYR A 391 -30.61 15.67 -40.42
C TYR A 391 -30.83 16.28 -39.03
N ALA A 392 -32.11 16.39 -38.66
CA ALA A 392 -32.61 16.81 -37.36
C ALA A 392 -32.73 15.59 -36.41
N ASP A 393 -33.25 15.83 -35.21
CA ASP A 393 -33.69 14.85 -34.20
C ASP A 393 -32.56 14.30 -33.31
N TYR A 394 -32.52 14.46 -31.98
CA TYR A 394 -33.60 14.38 -31.01
C TYR A 394 -33.33 15.30 -29.80
N ALA A 395 -34.21 16.27 -29.56
CA ALA A 395 -34.41 16.91 -28.26
C ALA A 395 -35.86 16.66 -27.82
N ARG A 396 -36.05 15.79 -26.82
CA ARG A 396 -37.28 15.56 -26.03
C ARG A 396 -36.84 14.88 -24.74
N LEU A 397 -36.93 15.47 -23.56
CA LEU A 397 -38.07 15.65 -22.64
C LEU A 397 -37.39 16.16 -21.35
N THR A 398 -37.80 17.19 -20.60
CA THR A 398 -39.09 17.52 -20.02
C THR A 398 -39.01 18.92 -19.38
N THR A 399 -40.03 19.76 -19.55
CA THR A 399 -40.31 20.88 -18.63
C THR A 399 -41.81 21.01 -18.37
N MET A 400 -42.19 20.80 -17.09
CA MET A 400 -43.25 21.47 -16.28
C MET A 400 -44.73 21.28 -16.69
N PRO A 401 -45.77 21.36 -15.80
CA PRO A 401 -45.98 22.42 -14.78
C PRO A 401 -46.77 22.05 -13.48
N ASN A 402 -47.03 23.10 -12.69
CA ASN A 402 -47.79 23.17 -11.43
C ASN A 402 -49.33 23.02 -11.56
N ALA A 403 -49.93 22.52 -10.47
CA ALA A 403 -51.19 22.91 -9.79
C ALA A 403 -52.59 22.40 -10.21
N ALA A 404 -53.27 21.84 -9.18
CA ALA A 404 -54.69 21.87 -8.78
C ALA A 404 -55.75 20.97 -9.48
N SER A 405 -56.37 20.03 -8.73
CA SER A 405 -57.75 20.14 -8.19
C SER A 405 -58.31 18.82 -7.62
N SER A 406 -58.71 18.86 -6.34
CA SER A 406 -59.89 18.25 -5.65
C SER A 406 -60.49 16.87 -5.99
N ARG A 407 -60.92 16.21 -4.88
CA ARG A 407 -61.88 15.07 -4.67
C ARG A 407 -61.23 13.68 -4.57
N GLU A 408 -61.58 12.78 -3.65
CA GLU A 408 -62.37 12.73 -2.41
C GLU A 408 -62.27 11.26 -1.89
N LEU A 409 -62.24 11.04 -0.56
CA LEU A 409 -62.47 9.78 0.21
C LEU A 409 -61.55 8.56 -0.11
N ASP A 410 -61.00 7.77 0.82
CA ASP A 410 -61.45 7.33 2.14
C ASP A 410 -60.29 6.77 3.01
N LEU A 411 -60.40 7.01 4.31
CA LEU A 411 -60.11 6.13 5.45
C LEU A 411 -58.72 5.49 5.70
N VAL A 412 -58.24 5.81 6.92
CA VAL A 412 -57.52 5.02 7.94
C VAL A 412 -56.11 5.53 8.25
N HIS A 413 -56.01 6.30 9.34
CA HIS A 413 -54.76 6.57 10.06
C HIS A 413 -54.36 5.36 10.92
N PRO A 414 -53.13 4.81 10.81
CA PRO A 414 -52.49 4.11 11.90
C PRO A 414 -51.69 5.12 12.73
N SER A 415 -52.11 5.32 13.97
CA SER A 415 -51.34 6.05 14.99
C SER A 415 -50.05 5.29 15.29
N TRP A 416 -48.90 5.96 15.16
CA TRP A 416 -47.59 5.39 15.52
C TRP A 416 -47.15 5.87 16.92
N PRO A 417 -46.54 5.00 17.75
CA PRO A 417 -46.60 5.07 19.22
C PRO A 417 -45.42 5.85 19.84
N ALA A 418 -44.92 6.90 19.20
CA ALA A 418 -43.73 7.61 19.68
C ALA A 418 -43.99 8.41 20.98
N ARG A 419 -45.24 8.78 21.26
CA ARG A 419 -45.61 9.60 22.43
C ARG A 419 -45.84 8.75 23.70
N GLN A 420 -46.34 7.53 23.54
CA GLN A 420 -46.58 6.59 24.65
C GLN A 420 -45.28 5.98 25.18
N VAL A 421 -44.33 5.68 24.29
CA VAL A 421 -43.00 5.16 24.68
C VAL A 421 -42.21 6.17 25.52
N ILE A 422 -42.38 7.47 25.28
CA ILE A 422 -41.71 8.53 26.06
C ILE A 422 -42.40 8.75 27.41
N GLU A 423 -43.72 8.62 27.49
CA GLU A 423 -44.46 8.75 28.76
C GLU A 423 -44.29 7.53 29.67
N ASP A 424 -44.13 6.33 29.11
CA ASP A 424 -43.84 5.11 29.89
C ASP A 424 -42.39 5.07 30.40
N TRP A 425 -41.43 5.65 29.66
CA TRP A 425 -40.03 5.76 30.10
C TRP A 425 -39.83 6.73 31.28
N VAL A 426 -40.73 7.71 31.43
CA VAL A 426 -40.70 8.69 32.54
C VAL A 426 -41.37 8.14 33.80
N LYS A 427 -42.15 7.06 33.70
CA LYS A 427 -42.95 6.51 34.80
C LYS A 427 -42.45 5.17 35.34
N THR A 428 -41.38 4.59 34.81
CA THR A 428 -40.80 3.35 35.34
C THR A 428 -40.14 3.59 36.71
N PRO A 429 -40.59 2.93 37.80
CA PRO A 429 -39.95 3.05 39.09
C PRO A 429 -38.56 2.41 39.05
N ILE A 430 -37.57 3.10 39.61
CA ILE A 430 -36.22 2.58 39.85
C ILE A 430 -36.34 1.40 40.84
N PRO A 431 -35.76 0.22 40.55
CA PRO A 431 -35.82 -0.92 41.47
C PRO A 431 -35.08 -0.62 42.78
N PRO A 432 -35.45 -1.25 43.90
CA PRO A 432 -34.87 -0.94 45.20
C PRO A 432 -33.38 -1.33 45.28
N LYS A 433 -32.65 -0.49 46.00
CA LYS A 433 -31.24 -0.61 46.38
C LYS A 433 -30.96 -1.90 47.17
N THR A 434 -30.64 -3.00 46.51
CA THR A 434 -29.83 -4.12 47.07
C THR A 434 -29.28 -5.00 45.95
N ALA A 435 -28.57 -4.42 44.99
CA ALA A 435 -27.68 -5.20 44.12
C ALA A 435 -26.25 -4.78 44.46
N ASP A 436 -25.46 -5.75 44.94
CA ASP A 436 -24.08 -5.61 45.39
C ASP A 436 -23.25 -4.57 44.62
N MET A 437 -22.80 -3.54 45.34
CA MET A 437 -21.94 -2.45 44.83
C MET A 437 -20.53 -2.91 44.41
N SER A 438 -20.18 -4.18 44.58
CA SER A 438 -18.93 -4.76 44.07
C SER A 438 -18.88 -4.85 42.54
N PHE A 439 -20.03 -4.84 41.84
CA PHE A 439 -20.08 -4.88 40.37
C PHE A 439 -19.88 -3.52 39.68
N LEU A 440 -20.12 -2.39 40.36
CA LEU A 440 -20.10 -1.07 39.71
C LEU A 440 -18.72 -0.38 39.76
N ILE A 441 -17.90 -0.66 40.79
CA ILE A 441 -16.53 -0.14 40.92
C ILE A 441 -15.54 -0.92 40.04
N LEU A 442 -15.82 -2.20 39.81
CA LEU A 442 -15.07 -3.02 38.86
C LEU A 442 -15.47 -2.75 37.40
N GLY A 443 -16.64 -2.14 37.10
CA GLY A 443 -17.20 -2.03 35.75
C GLY A 443 -16.38 -1.27 34.68
N PRO A 444 -15.77 -0.10 34.95
CA PRO A 444 -14.93 0.62 33.99
C PRO A 444 -13.42 0.29 34.12
N ALA A 445 -12.99 -0.25 35.25
CA ALA A 445 -11.66 -0.84 35.41
C ALA A 445 -11.58 -2.23 34.76
N LEU A 446 -12.66 -3.00 34.74
CA LEU A 446 -12.77 -4.33 34.09
C LEU A 446 -12.43 -4.29 32.61
N PRO A 447 -12.88 -3.36 31.76
CA PRO A 447 -12.46 -3.32 30.37
C PRO A 447 -11.00 -2.89 30.23
N PHE A 448 -10.45 -2.04 31.09
CA PHE A 448 -9.03 -1.64 31.02
C PHE A 448 -8.09 -2.71 31.56
N VAL A 449 -8.42 -3.30 32.72
CA VAL A 449 -7.79 -4.48 33.32
C VAL A 449 -8.00 -5.69 32.45
N ALA A 450 -9.15 -5.87 31.79
CA ALA A 450 -9.36 -6.91 30.77
C ALA A 450 -8.61 -6.59 29.50
N ILE A 451 -8.45 -5.33 29.06
CA ILE A 451 -7.60 -5.01 27.91
C ILE A 451 -6.13 -5.27 28.27
N LEU A 452 -5.66 -4.91 29.46
CA LEU A 452 -4.30 -5.17 29.93
C LEU A 452 -4.06 -6.65 30.25
N LEU A 453 -5.05 -7.38 30.76
CA LEU A 453 -5.03 -8.84 30.90
C LEU A 453 -5.14 -9.50 29.55
N LEU A 454 -5.91 -9.00 28.59
CA LEU A 454 -6.00 -9.53 27.24
C LEU A 454 -4.70 -9.24 26.50
N LEU A 455 -4.08 -8.07 26.69
CA LEU A 455 -2.74 -7.76 26.18
C LEU A 455 -1.68 -8.59 26.88
N GLY A 456 -1.76 -8.75 28.19
CA GLY A 456 -0.85 -9.53 29.01
C GLY A 456 -0.96 -11.02 28.73
N VAL A 457 -2.18 -11.55 28.56
CA VAL A 457 -2.48 -12.92 28.11
C VAL A 457 -2.15 -13.08 26.65
N PHE A 458 -2.36 -12.07 25.79
CA PHE A 458 -1.94 -12.12 24.39
C PHE A 458 -0.42 -12.13 24.28
N LEU A 459 0.29 -11.27 25.02
CA LEU A 459 1.75 -11.24 25.11
C LEU A 459 2.29 -12.52 25.76
N PHE A 460 1.66 -13.00 26.83
CA PHE A 460 2.01 -14.26 27.47
C PHE A 460 1.73 -15.44 26.53
N GLN A 461 0.62 -15.49 25.81
CA GLN A 461 0.33 -16.53 24.82
C GLN A 461 1.26 -16.42 23.61
N LEU A 462 1.62 -15.21 23.20
CA LEU A 462 2.59 -14.96 22.12
C LEU A 462 3.97 -15.44 22.55
N LEU A 463 4.44 -15.07 23.73
CA LEU A 463 5.73 -15.49 24.31
C LEU A 463 5.71 -16.99 24.63
N TYR A 464 4.66 -17.52 25.25
CA TYR A 464 4.46 -18.94 25.53
C TYR A 464 4.47 -19.74 24.25
N ARG A 465 3.63 -19.44 23.25
CA ARG A 465 3.68 -20.11 21.92
C ARG A 465 5.05 -19.97 21.26
N THR A 466 5.76 -18.87 21.49
CA THR A 466 7.09 -18.64 20.96
C THR A 466 8.15 -19.55 21.60
N PHE A 467 8.10 -19.73 22.92
CA PHE A 467 9.11 -20.45 23.71
C PHE A 467 8.75 -21.92 23.99
N THR A 468 7.47 -22.30 23.96
CA THR A 468 6.98 -23.66 24.23
C THR A 468 6.28 -24.31 23.03
N GLY A 469 6.08 -23.58 21.92
CA GLY A 469 5.51 -24.14 20.69
C GLY A 469 6.48 -25.04 19.94
N GLY A 470 5.98 -25.91 19.05
CA GLY A 470 6.79 -26.92 18.34
C GLY A 470 7.98 -26.38 17.54
N LEU A 471 8.00 -25.08 17.22
CA LEU A 471 9.13 -24.40 16.56
C LEU A 471 10.23 -23.89 17.52
N SER A 472 10.07 -24.03 18.84
CA SER A 472 11.11 -23.64 19.81
C SER A 472 12.36 -24.54 19.72
N LYS A 473 12.20 -25.76 19.20
CA LYS A 473 13.30 -26.71 18.94
C LYS A 473 14.15 -26.33 17.72
N VAL A 474 13.64 -25.46 16.86
CA VAL A 474 14.34 -25.06 15.63
C VAL A 474 15.21 -23.83 15.93
N PRO A 475 16.51 -23.85 15.59
CA PRO A 475 17.39 -22.73 15.87
C PRO A 475 16.99 -21.49 15.03
N SER A 476 16.91 -20.33 15.68
CA SER A 476 16.49 -19.07 15.05
C SER A 476 17.65 -18.35 14.36
N ALA A 477 17.47 -17.95 13.10
CA ALA A 477 18.45 -17.17 12.34
C ALA A 477 18.79 -15.84 13.03
N HIS A 478 17.78 -15.21 13.64
CA HIS A 478 17.89 -13.98 14.41
C HIS A 478 16.99 -14.07 15.65
N TRP A 479 17.36 -13.41 16.74
CA TRP A 479 16.63 -13.50 18.03
C TRP A 479 15.16 -13.04 17.91
N THR A 480 14.86 -12.13 16.97
CA THR A 480 13.47 -11.70 16.70
C THR A 480 12.64 -12.75 15.98
N CYS A 481 13.23 -13.70 15.24
CA CYS A 481 12.51 -14.68 14.42
C CYS A 481 11.54 -15.54 15.24
N SER A 482 11.76 -15.64 16.55
CA SER A 482 10.91 -16.40 17.43
C SER A 482 9.52 -15.76 17.60
N PHE A 483 9.42 -14.42 17.59
CA PHE A 483 8.15 -13.69 17.84
C PHE A 483 7.80 -12.60 16.81
N SER A 484 8.69 -12.29 15.86
CA SER A 484 8.46 -11.30 14.80
C SER A 484 9.06 -11.71 13.44
N PRO A 485 8.33 -11.52 12.32
CA PRO A 485 8.84 -11.77 10.97
C PRO A 485 9.74 -10.63 10.44
N ILE A 486 9.96 -9.56 11.23
CA ILE A 486 10.60 -8.34 10.75
C ILE A 486 11.99 -8.56 10.15
N TRP A 487 12.77 -9.50 10.70
CA TRP A 487 14.10 -9.81 10.21
C TRP A 487 14.05 -10.36 8.78
N ILE A 488 13.26 -11.41 8.52
CA ILE A 488 13.19 -12.01 7.18
C ILE A 488 12.52 -11.07 6.18
N LEU A 489 11.49 -10.33 6.60
CA LEU A 489 10.84 -9.33 5.76
C LEU A 489 11.80 -8.21 5.34
N TRP A 490 12.69 -7.77 6.24
CA TRP A 490 13.74 -6.80 5.92
C TRP A 490 14.75 -7.36 4.90
N GLN A 491 15.18 -8.62 5.06
CA GLN A 491 16.07 -9.25 4.08
C GLN A 491 15.42 -9.37 2.70
N ARG A 492 14.13 -9.74 2.65
CA ARG A 492 13.33 -9.82 1.42
C ARG A 492 13.18 -8.47 0.73
N TYR A 493 12.82 -7.43 1.48
CA TYR A 493 12.67 -6.07 0.96
C TYR A 493 13.96 -5.54 0.30
N HIS A 494 15.13 -5.93 0.81
CA HIS A 494 16.42 -5.55 0.25
C HIS A 494 17.02 -6.56 -0.74
N GLY A 495 16.30 -7.61 -1.13
CA GLY A 495 16.80 -8.63 -2.07
C GLY A 495 17.97 -9.45 -1.51
N LYS A 496 18.12 -9.56 -0.18
CA LYS A 496 19.24 -10.23 0.50
C LYS A 496 18.85 -11.56 1.17
N GLU A 497 17.64 -12.08 0.92
CA GLU A 497 17.12 -13.30 1.54
C GLU A 497 18.07 -14.49 1.36
N LEU A 498 18.43 -14.84 0.12
CA LEU A 498 19.28 -16.00 -0.17
C LEU A 498 20.60 -15.94 0.62
N LYS A 499 21.28 -14.78 0.59
CA LYS A 499 22.56 -14.57 1.30
C LYS A 499 22.40 -14.68 2.81
N ALA A 500 21.38 -14.05 3.38
CA ALA A 500 21.16 -14.03 4.83
C ALA A 500 20.75 -15.41 5.37
N VAL A 501 19.91 -16.14 4.63
CA VAL A 501 19.44 -17.48 5.01
C VAL A 501 20.53 -18.53 4.79
N LEU A 502 21.37 -18.40 3.75
CA LEU A 502 22.56 -19.23 3.56
C LEU A 502 23.51 -19.12 4.75
N ALA A 503 23.88 -17.90 5.16
CA ALA A 503 24.74 -17.67 6.31
C ALA A 503 24.13 -18.23 7.62
N ALA A 504 22.79 -18.24 7.73
CA ALA A 504 22.12 -18.84 8.86
C ALA A 504 22.22 -20.37 8.84
N HIS A 505 22.07 -21.02 7.69
CA HIS A 505 22.25 -22.46 7.53
C HIS A 505 23.70 -22.90 7.80
N GLU A 506 24.69 -22.13 7.32
CA GLU A 506 26.11 -22.40 7.60
C GLU A 506 26.43 -22.36 9.10
N ARG A 507 25.74 -21.51 9.87
CA ARG A 507 25.94 -21.38 11.32
C ARG A 507 25.11 -22.35 12.16
N LEU A 508 23.88 -22.65 11.76
CA LEU A 508 22.87 -23.31 12.61
C LEU A 508 22.48 -24.71 12.13
N GLY A 509 22.87 -25.11 10.91
CA GLY A 509 22.63 -26.42 10.35
C GLY A 509 21.45 -26.49 9.36
N LYS A 510 20.91 -27.70 9.19
CA LYS A 510 20.03 -28.07 8.06
C LYS A 510 18.64 -27.44 8.10
N ILE A 511 18.17 -27.03 9.28
CA ILE A 511 16.87 -26.40 9.50
C ILE A 511 17.03 -25.14 10.33
N VAL A 512 16.40 -24.04 9.90
CA VAL A 512 16.54 -22.73 10.55
C VAL A 512 15.19 -22.03 10.61
N ARG A 513 14.86 -21.42 11.75
CA ARG A 513 13.67 -20.59 11.92
C ARG A 513 13.96 -19.16 11.48
N VAL A 514 13.19 -18.66 10.51
CA VAL A 514 13.38 -17.32 9.91
C VAL A 514 12.25 -16.36 10.27
N ALA A 515 11.09 -16.88 10.69
CA ALA A 515 9.99 -16.11 11.25
C ALA A 515 9.19 -16.95 12.28
N PRO A 516 8.20 -16.36 12.98
CA PRO A 516 7.49 -17.07 14.05
C PRO A 516 6.81 -18.35 13.58
N GLN A 517 6.34 -18.37 12.33
CA GLN A 517 5.70 -19.51 11.68
C GLN A 517 6.34 -19.79 10.30
N GLU A 518 7.64 -19.58 10.20
CA GLU A 518 8.39 -19.83 8.97
C GLU A 518 9.77 -20.45 9.24
N ILE A 519 10.07 -21.52 8.51
CA ILE A 519 11.35 -22.23 8.56
C ILE A 519 11.96 -22.36 7.16
N SER A 520 13.29 -22.41 7.12
CA SER A 520 14.09 -22.72 5.95
C SER A 520 14.80 -24.05 6.14
N ILE A 521 14.90 -24.85 5.08
CA ILE A 521 15.57 -26.15 5.05
C ILE A 521 16.66 -26.19 3.96
N SER A 522 17.75 -26.90 4.20
CA SER A 522 18.90 -27.02 3.30
C SER A 522 19.35 -28.45 3.00
N ASP A 523 18.51 -29.45 3.30
CA ASP A 523 18.80 -30.86 3.07
C ASP A 523 17.74 -31.55 2.21
N TYR A 524 18.17 -32.54 1.41
CA TYR A 524 17.29 -33.21 0.46
C TYR A 524 16.46 -34.34 1.07
N GLU A 525 17.11 -35.30 1.75
CA GLU A 525 16.46 -36.55 2.18
C GLU A 525 15.40 -36.34 3.27
N THR A 526 15.70 -35.54 4.29
CA THR A 526 14.80 -35.32 5.43
C THR A 526 14.02 -34.01 5.35
N GLY A 527 14.45 -33.05 4.53
CA GLY A 527 13.74 -31.81 4.29
C GLY A 527 12.91 -31.87 3.01
N VAL A 528 13.58 -31.78 1.86
CA VAL A 528 12.93 -31.59 0.56
C VAL A 528 11.95 -32.71 0.22
N ARG A 529 12.31 -33.98 0.44
CA ARG A 529 11.39 -35.10 0.17
C ARG A 529 10.14 -35.04 1.04
N GLN A 530 10.27 -34.68 2.32
CA GLN A 530 9.14 -34.62 3.26
C GLN A 530 8.18 -33.46 2.98
N VAL A 531 8.65 -32.40 2.30
CA VAL A 531 7.86 -31.20 2.00
C VAL A 531 7.35 -31.20 0.56
N TYR A 532 8.25 -31.33 -0.41
CA TYR A 532 7.94 -31.16 -1.84
C TYR A 532 7.41 -32.45 -2.45
N ASN A 533 8.01 -33.61 -2.15
CA ASN A 533 7.52 -34.89 -2.69
C ASN A 533 6.22 -35.31 -2.02
N ALA A 534 6.04 -34.99 -0.74
CA ALA A 534 4.77 -35.16 -0.03
C ALA A 534 3.64 -34.27 -0.59
N GLY A 535 3.98 -33.25 -1.38
CA GLY A 535 3.02 -32.40 -2.07
C GLY A 535 2.33 -31.38 -1.16
N PHE A 536 3.09 -30.75 -0.25
CA PHE A 536 2.55 -29.68 0.60
C PHE A 536 1.99 -28.52 -0.24
N GLU A 537 1.04 -27.80 0.36
CA GLU A 537 0.30 -26.76 -0.35
C GLU A 537 1.10 -25.46 -0.50
N LYS A 538 0.69 -24.59 -1.44
CA LYS A 538 1.37 -23.31 -1.71
C LYS A 538 0.73 -22.18 -0.87
N PRO A 539 1.54 -21.30 -0.25
CA PRO A 539 1.04 -20.12 0.45
C PRO A 539 0.43 -19.09 -0.51
N GLY A 540 -0.25 -18.08 0.05
CA GLY A 540 -0.76 -16.93 -0.70
C GLY A 540 0.33 -16.09 -1.40
N TYR A 541 1.60 -16.32 -1.09
CA TYR A 541 2.78 -15.80 -1.83
C TYR A 541 2.62 -15.93 -3.35
N PHE A 542 2.07 -17.05 -3.82
CA PHE A 542 1.92 -17.33 -5.25
C PHE A 542 0.78 -16.55 -5.93
N ASP A 543 -0.09 -15.87 -5.16
CA ASP A 543 -1.16 -15.05 -5.72
C ASP A 543 -0.59 -13.81 -6.48
N PHE A 544 0.67 -13.41 -6.23
CA PHE A 544 1.39 -12.40 -6.98
C PHE A 544 1.63 -12.77 -8.46
N PHE A 545 1.70 -14.07 -8.77
CA PHE A 545 1.94 -14.58 -10.13
C PHE A 545 0.64 -14.86 -10.90
N GLN A 546 -0.46 -14.24 -10.48
CA GLN A 546 -1.70 -14.23 -11.26
C GLN A 546 -1.59 -13.17 -12.36
N TYR A 547 -2.01 -13.54 -13.56
CA TYR A 547 -2.11 -12.65 -14.72
C TYR A 547 -3.58 -12.57 -15.12
N TYR A 548 -4.06 -11.38 -15.51
CA TYR A 548 -5.46 -11.14 -15.86
C TYR A 548 -6.46 -11.46 -14.73
N GLY A 549 -5.99 -11.43 -13.47
CA GLY A 549 -6.77 -11.90 -12.31
C GLY A 549 -7.12 -13.40 -12.34
N GLN A 550 -6.49 -14.18 -13.22
CA GLN A 550 -6.69 -15.62 -13.34
C GLN A 550 -5.58 -16.41 -12.64
N ARG A 551 -5.93 -17.57 -12.11
CA ARG A 551 -4.96 -18.52 -11.54
C ARG A 551 -4.51 -19.52 -12.59
N ASN A 552 -3.28 -19.36 -13.05
CA ASN A 552 -2.54 -20.31 -13.88
C ASN A 552 -1.97 -21.49 -13.06
N SER A 553 -1.31 -22.43 -13.73
CA SER A 553 -0.63 -23.57 -13.12
C SER A 553 0.35 -23.17 -12.02
N PHE A 554 1.19 -22.15 -12.22
CA PHE A 554 2.15 -21.73 -11.20
C PHE A 554 1.52 -21.05 -9.98
N ALA A 555 0.49 -20.23 -10.18
CA ALA A 555 -0.25 -19.54 -9.12
C ALA A 555 -1.25 -20.45 -8.38
N SER A 556 -1.54 -21.64 -8.91
CA SER A 556 -2.44 -22.62 -8.30
C SER A 556 -1.95 -23.09 -6.93
N ARG A 557 -2.77 -22.82 -5.89
CA ARG A 557 -2.37 -23.02 -4.49
C ARG A 557 -2.63 -24.42 -3.95
N SER A 558 -3.76 -25.03 -4.35
CA SER A 558 -4.16 -26.36 -3.93
C SER A 558 -3.62 -27.45 -4.87
N ARG A 559 -3.42 -28.67 -4.37
CA ARG A 559 -2.94 -29.79 -5.18
C ARG A 559 -3.94 -30.14 -6.28
N ALA A 560 -5.23 -30.07 -5.97
CA ALA A 560 -6.31 -30.35 -6.91
C ALA A 560 -6.34 -29.35 -8.06
N ASP A 561 -6.29 -28.04 -7.77
CA ASP A 561 -6.32 -26.99 -8.78
C ASP A 561 -5.10 -27.07 -9.71
N HIS A 562 -3.91 -27.26 -9.12
CA HIS A 562 -2.69 -27.44 -9.89
C HIS A 562 -2.76 -28.69 -10.78
N ALA A 563 -3.25 -29.81 -10.26
CA ALA A 563 -3.39 -31.04 -11.06
C ALA A 563 -4.38 -30.85 -12.22
N ALA A 564 -5.46 -30.09 -12.01
CA ALA A 564 -6.43 -29.76 -13.05
C ALA A 564 -5.83 -28.84 -14.14
N CYS A 565 -5.04 -27.83 -13.77
CA CYS A 565 -4.34 -26.97 -14.74
C CYS A 565 -3.28 -27.77 -15.51
N ARG A 566 -2.39 -28.48 -14.80
CA ARG A 566 -1.32 -29.29 -15.41
C ARG A 566 -1.86 -30.31 -16.43
N ARG A 567 -2.98 -30.98 -16.13
CA ARG A 567 -3.57 -31.98 -17.03
C ARG A 567 -3.94 -31.40 -18.40
N ARG A 568 -4.26 -30.11 -18.47
CA ARG A 568 -4.64 -29.44 -19.73
C ARG A 568 -3.47 -29.32 -20.70
N VAL A 569 -2.23 -29.32 -20.23
CA VAL A 569 -1.03 -29.04 -21.04
C VAL A 569 0.04 -30.13 -20.99
N SER A 570 -0.02 -31.07 -20.03
CA SER A 570 1.06 -32.02 -19.78
C SER A 570 1.44 -32.92 -20.97
N SER A 571 0.51 -33.25 -21.86
CA SER A 571 0.83 -34.07 -23.03
C SER A 571 1.74 -33.36 -24.01
N SER A 572 1.54 -32.05 -24.26
CA SER A 572 2.42 -31.26 -25.16
C SER A 572 3.88 -31.29 -24.71
N TYR A 573 4.13 -31.27 -23.39
CA TYR A 573 5.47 -31.27 -22.84
C TYR A 573 6.04 -32.66 -22.51
N SER A 574 5.34 -33.73 -22.88
CA SER A 574 5.85 -35.08 -22.67
C SER A 574 7.04 -35.35 -23.60
N LYS A 575 8.02 -36.13 -23.13
CA LYS A 575 9.21 -36.48 -23.92
C LYS A 575 8.81 -37.07 -25.28
N THR A 576 7.87 -38.01 -25.29
CA THR A 576 7.35 -38.66 -26.50
C THR A 576 6.77 -37.65 -27.49
N THR A 577 5.96 -36.70 -27.02
CA THR A 577 5.35 -35.68 -27.88
C THR A 577 6.38 -34.70 -28.42
N LEU A 578 7.30 -34.22 -27.57
CA LEU A 578 8.35 -33.28 -27.99
C LEU A 578 9.28 -33.91 -29.03
N PHE A 579 9.73 -35.14 -28.80
CA PHE A 579 10.69 -35.82 -29.69
C PHE A 579 10.07 -36.22 -31.03
N ALA A 580 8.75 -36.40 -31.09
CA ALA A 580 8.02 -36.70 -32.32
C ALA A 580 7.45 -35.44 -33.02
N SER A 581 7.64 -34.24 -32.45
CA SER A 581 7.01 -33.02 -32.96
C SER A 581 7.76 -32.46 -34.17
N GLU A 582 7.16 -32.59 -35.36
CA GLU A 582 7.66 -31.93 -36.58
C GLU A 582 7.68 -30.41 -36.43
N THR A 583 6.63 -29.82 -35.85
CA THR A 583 6.54 -28.39 -35.55
C THR A 583 7.72 -27.91 -34.71
N LEU A 584 8.03 -28.59 -33.60
CA LEU A 584 9.14 -28.19 -32.74
C LEU A 584 10.48 -28.30 -33.49
N SER A 585 10.69 -29.33 -34.30
CA SER A 585 11.90 -29.48 -35.12
C SER A 585 12.05 -28.33 -36.11
N LYS A 586 10.98 -27.98 -36.85
CA LYS A 586 10.98 -26.88 -37.81
C LYS A 586 11.16 -25.52 -37.14
N VAL A 587 10.48 -25.27 -36.01
CA VAL A 587 10.71 -24.06 -35.21
C VAL A 587 12.17 -23.99 -34.79
N THR A 588 12.73 -25.10 -34.28
CA THR A 588 14.14 -25.15 -33.84
C THR A 588 15.11 -24.83 -34.98
N HIS A 589 14.89 -25.41 -36.16
CA HIS A 589 15.69 -25.11 -37.35
C HIS A 589 15.62 -23.63 -37.73
N ASN A 590 14.40 -23.07 -37.81
CA ASN A 590 14.17 -21.67 -38.16
C ASN A 590 14.85 -20.73 -37.16
N ILE A 591 14.63 -20.91 -35.85
CA ILE A 591 15.24 -20.06 -34.83
C ILE A 591 16.77 -20.17 -34.86
N MET A 592 17.33 -21.38 -34.99
CA MET A 592 18.77 -21.59 -35.01
C MET A 592 19.44 -20.97 -36.24
N TYR A 593 19.00 -21.34 -37.45
CA TYR A 593 19.73 -21.03 -38.69
C TYR A 593 19.23 -19.79 -39.42
N GLN A 594 18.01 -19.31 -39.17
CA GLN A 594 17.48 -18.10 -39.79
C GLN A 594 17.48 -16.89 -38.85
N ARG A 595 17.62 -17.09 -37.53
CA ARG A 595 17.66 -16.01 -36.54
C ARG A 595 18.98 -15.96 -35.77
N LEU A 596 19.29 -16.99 -34.98
CA LEU A 596 20.42 -16.96 -34.03
C LEU A 596 21.79 -16.96 -34.70
N ILE A 597 22.10 -17.96 -35.53
CA ILE A 597 23.41 -18.09 -36.17
C ILE A 597 23.74 -16.88 -37.05
N PRO A 598 22.84 -16.33 -37.89
CA PRO A 598 23.12 -15.12 -38.65
C PRO A 598 23.51 -13.92 -37.79
N VAL A 599 22.83 -13.72 -36.64
CA VAL A 599 23.17 -12.66 -35.68
C VAL A 599 24.58 -12.89 -35.12
N LEU A 600 24.93 -14.12 -34.76
CA LEU A 600 26.26 -14.46 -34.26
C LEU A 600 27.36 -14.30 -35.31
N GLN A 601 27.12 -14.72 -36.55
CA GLN A 601 28.03 -14.53 -37.68
C GLN A 601 28.27 -13.04 -37.95
N HIS A 602 27.23 -12.22 -37.89
CA HIS A 602 27.35 -10.78 -38.05
C HIS A 602 28.28 -10.17 -36.99
N HIS A 603 28.08 -10.49 -35.70
CA HIS A 603 28.95 -9.99 -34.63
C HIS A 603 30.39 -10.48 -34.79
N SER A 604 30.56 -11.77 -35.11
CA SER A 604 31.85 -12.40 -35.32
C SER A 604 32.64 -11.75 -36.47
N ALA A 605 32.00 -11.51 -37.62
CA ALA A 605 32.62 -10.89 -38.79
C ALA A 605 33.10 -9.45 -38.53
N HIS A 606 32.47 -8.74 -37.60
CA HIS A 606 32.82 -7.36 -37.24
C HIS A 606 33.69 -7.28 -35.96
N GLY A 607 34.10 -8.43 -35.40
CA GLY A 607 34.84 -8.50 -34.14
C GLY A 607 34.10 -7.88 -32.94
N GLN A 608 32.76 -7.83 -32.99
CA GLN A 608 31.95 -7.22 -31.95
C GLN A 608 31.65 -8.22 -30.83
N PRO A 609 31.76 -7.81 -29.56
CA PRO A 609 31.35 -8.65 -28.45
C PRO A 609 29.83 -8.85 -28.44
N VAL A 610 29.39 -10.05 -28.10
CA VAL A 610 27.98 -10.43 -27.94
C VAL A 610 27.64 -10.40 -26.45
N GLU A 611 26.56 -9.70 -26.10
CA GLU A 611 25.98 -9.76 -24.75
C GLU A 611 25.13 -11.04 -24.64
N LEU A 612 25.63 -12.05 -23.92
CA LEU A 612 25.03 -13.38 -23.87
C LEU A 612 23.67 -13.39 -23.19
N LEU A 613 23.47 -12.59 -22.14
CA LEU A 613 22.27 -12.71 -21.31
C LEU A 613 21.03 -12.32 -22.12
N ARG A 614 21.09 -11.17 -22.80
CA ARG A 614 20.06 -10.65 -23.70
C ARG A 614 19.83 -11.58 -24.88
N LEU A 615 20.90 -12.06 -25.53
CA LEU A 615 20.77 -12.94 -26.68
C LEU A 615 20.12 -14.29 -26.29
N CYS A 616 20.55 -14.88 -25.17
CA CYS A 616 19.97 -16.13 -24.69
C CYS A 616 18.53 -15.94 -24.18
N TYR A 617 18.18 -14.81 -23.57
CA TYR A 617 16.78 -14.46 -23.28
C TYR A 617 15.97 -14.41 -24.57
N ALA A 618 16.45 -13.70 -25.59
CA ALA A 618 15.77 -13.57 -26.87
C ALA A 618 15.56 -14.93 -27.56
N SER A 619 16.63 -15.72 -27.75
CA SER A 619 16.55 -17.00 -28.44
C SER A 619 15.77 -18.07 -27.67
N GLY A 620 15.89 -18.08 -26.34
CA GLY A 620 15.14 -18.99 -25.47
C GLY A 620 13.64 -18.67 -25.47
N LEU A 621 13.28 -17.38 -25.41
CA LEU A 621 11.90 -16.94 -25.51
C LEU A 621 11.31 -17.20 -26.90
N ASP A 622 12.04 -16.92 -27.97
CA ASP A 622 11.59 -17.22 -29.33
C ASP A 622 11.26 -18.70 -29.48
N MET A 623 12.16 -19.58 -29.03
CA MET A 623 11.97 -21.01 -29.28
C MET A 623 10.84 -21.63 -28.46
N LEU A 624 10.64 -21.18 -27.21
CA LEU A 624 9.46 -21.57 -26.44
C LEU A 624 8.18 -21.00 -27.07
N ASN A 625 8.13 -19.69 -27.30
CA ASN A 625 6.91 -19.02 -27.67
C ASN A 625 6.45 -19.41 -29.07
N CYS A 626 7.36 -19.59 -30.03
CA CYS A 626 7.02 -20.11 -31.35
C CYS A 626 6.54 -21.57 -31.30
N TYR A 627 7.00 -22.40 -30.34
CA TYR A 627 6.41 -23.73 -30.12
C TYR A 627 4.99 -23.64 -29.52
N ILE A 628 4.76 -22.71 -28.59
CA ILE A 628 3.45 -22.54 -27.95
C ILE A 628 2.41 -21.95 -28.92
N LEU A 629 2.81 -20.90 -29.64
CA LEU A 629 1.95 -20.00 -30.42
C LEU A 629 2.06 -20.20 -31.94
N GLY A 630 3.01 -21.00 -32.43
CA GLY A 630 3.36 -21.08 -33.85
C GLY A 630 4.37 -19.99 -34.25
N LEU A 631 5.19 -20.25 -35.27
CA LEU A 631 6.28 -19.37 -35.70
C LEU A 631 5.79 -17.97 -36.12
N SER A 632 4.71 -17.90 -36.91
CA SER A 632 4.13 -16.64 -37.40
C SER A 632 3.40 -15.81 -36.34
N SER A 633 2.91 -16.45 -35.29
CA SER A 633 2.23 -15.76 -34.18
C SER A 633 3.14 -15.50 -32.99
N GLY A 634 4.27 -16.19 -32.91
CA GLY A 634 5.28 -16.00 -31.88
C GLY A 634 6.16 -14.77 -32.13
N PRO A 635 6.88 -14.31 -31.10
CA PRO A 635 7.79 -13.18 -31.22
C PRO A 635 9.03 -13.51 -32.06
N ASP A 636 9.73 -12.45 -32.46
CA ASP A 636 11.05 -12.51 -33.08
C ASP A 636 12.00 -11.59 -32.32
N PHE A 637 12.31 -11.99 -31.09
CA PHE A 637 13.24 -11.26 -30.23
C PHE A 637 14.66 -11.35 -30.76
N THR A 638 15.08 -12.51 -31.28
CA THR A 638 16.49 -12.76 -31.63
C THR A 638 17.00 -11.78 -32.69
N ARG A 639 16.16 -11.39 -33.67
CA ARG A 639 16.53 -10.42 -34.71
C ARG A 639 16.15 -8.97 -34.37
N ASN A 640 15.25 -8.75 -33.41
CA ASN A 640 14.74 -7.43 -33.06
C ASN A 640 15.16 -7.05 -31.63
N PRO A 641 16.39 -6.56 -31.42
CA PRO A 641 16.91 -6.23 -30.09
C PRO A 641 16.08 -5.16 -29.37
N GLU A 642 15.51 -4.20 -30.11
CA GLU A 642 14.62 -3.17 -29.54
C GLU A 642 13.36 -3.77 -28.92
N LEU A 643 12.74 -4.74 -29.60
CA LEU A 643 11.57 -5.46 -29.09
C LEU A 643 11.94 -6.28 -27.84
N THR A 644 13.11 -6.93 -27.85
CA THR A 644 13.62 -7.65 -26.68
C THR A 644 13.80 -6.72 -25.49
N GLU A 645 14.43 -5.56 -25.69
CA GLU A 645 14.69 -4.59 -24.64
C GLU A 645 13.40 -4.00 -24.05
N MET A 646 12.46 -3.61 -24.91
CA MET A 646 11.13 -3.15 -24.48
C MET A 646 10.39 -4.22 -23.66
N TRP A 647 10.37 -5.48 -24.12
CA TRP A 647 9.69 -6.55 -23.40
C TRP A 647 10.36 -6.84 -22.05
N LEU A 648 11.70 -6.88 -22.01
CA LEU A 648 12.46 -7.10 -20.78
C LEU A 648 12.27 -5.95 -19.78
N GLU A 649 12.22 -4.70 -20.23
CA GLU A 649 11.96 -3.54 -19.37
C GLU A 649 10.56 -3.65 -18.73
N HIS A 650 9.53 -3.95 -19.52
CA HIS A 650 8.18 -4.13 -18.98
C HIS A 650 8.09 -5.32 -18.02
N TYR A 651 8.79 -6.42 -18.33
CA TYR A 651 8.88 -7.56 -17.43
C TYR A 651 9.51 -7.15 -16.08
N GLU A 652 10.67 -6.49 -16.08
CA GLU A 652 11.33 -6.02 -14.86
C GLU A 652 10.49 -5.01 -14.07
N ASN A 653 9.83 -4.06 -14.75
CA ASN A 653 8.95 -3.11 -14.09
C ASN A 653 7.76 -3.81 -13.41
N ARG A 654 7.23 -4.89 -13.98
CA ARG A 654 6.20 -5.72 -13.34
C ARG A 654 6.75 -6.40 -12.09
N TYR A 655 7.94 -7.00 -12.16
CA TYR A 655 8.62 -7.69 -11.03
C TYR A 655 9.52 -6.77 -10.20
N SER A 656 9.24 -5.46 -10.18
CA SER A 656 10.03 -4.47 -9.45
C SER A 656 10.23 -4.80 -7.96
N PRO A 657 11.29 -4.28 -7.31
CA PRO A 657 11.55 -4.53 -5.89
C PRO A 657 10.37 -4.20 -4.95
N GLN A 658 9.52 -3.23 -5.33
CA GLN A 658 8.31 -2.86 -4.58
C GLN A 658 7.23 -3.96 -4.64
N GLY A 659 7.30 -4.89 -5.60
CA GLY A 659 6.45 -6.08 -5.67
C GLY A 659 6.44 -6.90 -4.37
N PHE A 660 7.46 -6.76 -3.52
CA PHE A 660 7.50 -7.23 -2.14
C PHE A 660 6.19 -6.95 -1.36
N TRP A 661 5.63 -5.74 -1.48
CA TRP A 661 4.42 -5.37 -0.73
C TRP A 661 3.20 -6.20 -1.14
N LEU A 662 3.06 -6.47 -2.44
CA LEU A 662 1.96 -7.28 -2.97
C LEU A 662 2.18 -8.76 -2.68
N GLN A 663 3.43 -9.22 -2.72
CA GLN A 663 3.80 -10.63 -2.57
C GLN A 663 3.85 -11.11 -1.12
N GLU A 664 4.52 -10.37 -0.22
CA GLU A 664 4.73 -10.77 1.18
C GLU A 664 3.74 -10.12 2.14
N LEU A 665 3.26 -8.91 1.84
CA LEU A 665 2.37 -8.13 2.72
C LEU A 665 1.05 -7.68 2.03
N PRO A 666 0.34 -8.57 1.30
CA PRO A 666 -0.80 -8.17 0.48
C PRO A 666 -1.89 -7.46 1.28
N LYS A 667 -2.22 -7.91 2.49
CA LYS A 667 -3.26 -7.28 3.32
C LYS A 667 -2.89 -5.83 3.69
N LEU A 668 -1.62 -5.60 4.01
CA LEU A 668 -1.13 -4.26 4.33
C LEU A 668 -1.14 -3.37 3.09
N TYR A 669 -0.65 -3.87 1.95
CA TYR A 669 -0.73 -3.16 0.66
C TYR A 669 -2.17 -2.73 0.33
N HIS A 670 -3.14 -3.67 0.37
CA HIS A 670 -4.54 -3.35 0.08
C HIS A 670 -5.13 -2.36 1.10
N GLY A 671 -4.72 -2.44 2.37
CA GLY A 671 -5.10 -1.48 3.41
C GLY A 671 -4.56 -0.08 3.14
N LEU A 672 -3.27 0.04 2.82
CA LEU A 672 -2.61 1.29 2.44
C LEU A 672 -3.26 1.89 1.19
N ARG A 673 -3.55 1.06 0.18
CA ARG A 673 -4.24 1.50 -1.04
C ARG A 673 -5.65 2.01 -0.75
N LYS A 674 -6.40 1.36 0.14
CA LYS A 674 -7.74 1.83 0.57
C LYS A 674 -7.72 3.21 1.23
N ILE A 675 -6.62 3.58 1.88
CA ILE A 675 -6.44 4.92 2.47
C ILE A 675 -5.71 5.91 1.54
N GLY A 676 -5.56 5.56 0.25
CA GLY A 676 -4.95 6.43 -0.77
C GLY A 676 -3.43 6.51 -0.72
N LEU A 677 -2.77 5.49 -0.15
CA LEU A 677 -1.32 5.29 -0.19
C LEU A 677 -1.02 4.07 -1.07
N ASP A 678 -0.73 4.32 -2.34
CA ASP A 678 -0.21 3.29 -3.23
C ASP A 678 1.32 3.24 -3.11
N VAL A 679 1.84 2.10 -2.68
CA VAL A 679 3.29 1.86 -2.53
C VAL A 679 3.90 1.19 -3.76
N MET A 680 3.09 0.84 -4.76
CA MET A 680 3.56 0.34 -6.04
C MET A 680 3.87 1.50 -6.99
N PRO A 681 4.98 1.44 -7.75
CA PRO A 681 5.31 2.46 -8.74
C PRO A 681 4.32 2.45 -9.90
N ARG A 682 4.06 3.61 -10.50
CA ARG A 682 3.16 3.73 -11.68
C ARG A 682 3.56 2.79 -12.82
N LYS A 683 4.87 2.68 -13.10
CA LYS A 683 5.44 1.78 -14.11
C LYS A 683 5.04 0.32 -13.95
N HIS A 684 4.75 -0.15 -12.73
CA HIS A 684 4.28 -1.53 -12.50
C HIS A 684 2.91 -1.77 -13.16
N TYR A 685 1.99 -0.81 -13.04
CA TYR A 685 0.65 -0.91 -13.62
C TYR A 685 0.70 -0.78 -15.14
N GLU A 686 1.42 0.23 -15.65
CA GLU A 686 1.60 0.45 -17.08
C GLU A 686 2.24 -0.77 -17.76
N SER A 687 3.26 -1.36 -17.14
CA SER A 687 3.92 -2.55 -17.69
C SER A 687 3.08 -3.81 -17.55
N THR A 688 2.26 -3.92 -16.50
CA THR A 688 1.30 -5.02 -16.37
C THR A 688 0.27 -4.96 -17.50
N GLU A 689 -0.32 -3.80 -17.73
CA GLU A 689 -1.29 -3.59 -18.82
C GLU A 689 -0.66 -3.83 -20.19
N TRP A 690 0.55 -3.31 -20.43
CA TRP A 690 1.28 -3.50 -21.68
C TRP A 690 1.53 -4.98 -21.97
N ILE A 691 2.07 -5.73 -21.00
CA ILE A 691 2.33 -7.17 -21.14
C ILE A 691 1.04 -7.93 -21.38
N GLU A 692 -0.01 -7.62 -20.62
CA GLU A 692 -1.29 -8.29 -20.73
C GLU A 692 -1.92 -8.08 -22.11
N ASN A 693 -1.84 -6.87 -22.66
CA ASN A 693 -2.30 -6.56 -24.02
C ASN A 693 -1.43 -7.23 -25.10
N TRP A 694 -0.11 -7.16 -24.96
CA TRP A 694 0.85 -7.76 -25.90
C TRP A 694 0.62 -9.28 -26.03
N MET A 695 0.43 -9.96 -24.91
CA MET A 695 0.22 -11.41 -24.89
C MET A 695 -1.15 -11.81 -25.46
N LEU A 696 -2.18 -10.99 -25.24
CA LEU A 696 -3.49 -11.19 -25.86
C LEU A 696 -3.42 -11.06 -27.38
N GLU A 697 -2.68 -10.10 -27.92
CA GLU A 697 -2.48 -9.94 -29.36
C GLU A 697 -1.88 -11.21 -30.00
N HIS A 698 -0.88 -11.80 -29.35
CA HIS A 698 -0.26 -13.04 -29.82
C HIS A 698 -1.22 -14.24 -29.72
N CYS A 699 -2.03 -14.30 -28.66
CA CYS A 699 -3.08 -15.30 -28.54
C CYS A 699 -4.16 -15.18 -29.62
N ASP A 700 -4.50 -13.96 -30.06
CA ASP A 700 -5.47 -13.72 -31.12
C ASP A 700 -4.94 -14.17 -32.48
N LYS A 701 -3.64 -13.97 -32.75
CA LYS A 701 -2.97 -14.51 -33.94
C LYS A 701 -3.02 -16.04 -33.97
N SER A 702 -2.72 -16.70 -32.83
CA SER A 702 -2.84 -18.16 -32.71
C SER A 702 -4.29 -18.66 -32.82
N GLU A 703 -5.28 -17.93 -32.26
CA GLU A 703 -6.70 -18.26 -32.42
C GLU A 703 -7.14 -18.18 -33.89
N ALA A 704 -6.63 -17.20 -34.66
CA ALA A 704 -6.92 -17.09 -36.08
C ALA A 704 -6.38 -18.30 -36.87
N ILE A 705 -5.18 -18.79 -36.53
CA ILE A 705 -4.64 -20.05 -37.10
C ILE A 705 -5.50 -21.24 -36.68
N TYR A 706 -5.83 -21.36 -35.40
CA TYR A 706 -6.66 -22.44 -34.87
C TYR A 706 -8.02 -22.51 -35.60
N ARG A 707 -8.70 -21.37 -35.80
CA ARG A 707 -9.98 -21.30 -36.51
C ARG A 707 -9.84 -21.71 -37.98
N ARG A 708 -8.78 -21.30 -38.68
CA ARG A 708 -8.50 -21.74 -40.05
C ARG A 708 -8.28 -23.25 -40.13
N MET A 709 -7.57 -23.83 -39.16
CA MET A 709 -7.39 -25.28 -39.05
C MET A 709 -8.71 -26.03 -38.83
N GLN A 710 -9.63 -25.48 -38.02
CA GLN A 710 -10.97 -26.06 -37.85
C GLN A 710 -11.79 -26.02 -39.15
N ASN A 711 -11.52 -25.06 -40.03
CA ASN A 711 -12.15 -24.95 -41.35
C ASN A 711 -11.48 -25.80 -42.43
N GLY A 712 -10.50 -26.65 -42.07
CA GLY A 712 -9.83 -27.58 -42.98
C GLY A 712 -8.53 -27.05 -43.63
N GLU A 713 -8.11 -25.82 -43.31
CA GLU A 713 -6.83 -25.27 -43.79
C GLU A 713 -5.64 -25.96 -43.08
N GLN A 714 -4.59 -26.29 -43.84
CA GLN A 714 -3.35 -26.86 -43.32
C GLN A 714 -2.27 -25.77 -43.31
N PRO A 715 -2.02 -25.10 -42.17
CA PRO A 715 -0.93 -24.13 -42.08
C PRO A 715 0.43 -24.84 -42.20
N PRO A 716 1.51 -24.10 -42.53
CA PRO A 716 2.88 -24.61 -42.42
C PRO A 716 3.12 -25.24 -41.05
N ALA A 717 3.88 -26.33 -41.00
CA ALA A 717 4.04 -27.12 -39.78
C ALA A 717 4.66 -26.30 -38.63
N GLU A 718 5.56 -25.36 -38.94
CA GLU A 718 6.17 -24.39 -38.03
C GLU A 718 5.17 -23.36 -37.47
N ASP A 719 4.06 -23.09 -38.18
CA ASP A 719 3.03 -22.14 -37.79
C ASP A 719 1.94 -22.76 -36.92
N ILE A 720 1.99 -24.08 -36.69
CA ILE A 720 0.99 -24.75 -35.86
C ILE A 720 1.17 -24.33 -34.39
N PRO A 721 0.15 -23.72 -33.75
CA PRO A 721 0.25 -23.27 -32.37
C PRO A 721 -0.03 -24.43 -31.40
N VAL A 722 0.95 -25.31 -31.19
CA VAL A 722 0.78 -26.63 -30.56
C VAL A 722 0.12 -26.56 -29.18
N VAL A 723 0.70 -25.76 -28.28
CA VAL A 723 0.23 -25.68 -26.88
C VAL A 723 -1.05 -24.85 -26.78
N TYR A 724 -1.16 -23.77 -27.56
CA TYR A 724 -2.40 -22.99 -27.67
C TYR A 724 -3.59 -23.88 -28.08
N ASN A 725 -3.41 -24.69 -29.14
CA ASN A 725 -4.43 -25.60 -29.64
C ASN A 725 -4.88 -26.59 -28.58
N GLN A 726 -3.94 -27.13 -27.81
CA GLN A 726 -4.25 -28.05 -26.73
C GLN A 726 -5.06 -27.36 -25.62
N LEU A 727 -4.63 -26.17 -25.19
CA LEU A 727 -5.35 -25.37 -24.20
C LEU A 727 -6.76 -25.02 -24.67
N ARG A 728 -6.90 -24.59 -25.92
CA ARG A 728 -8.17 -24.21 -26.53
C ARG A 728 -9.17 -25.37 -26.56
N LYS A 729 -8.71 -26.57 -26.93
CA LYS A 729 -9.48 -27.83 -26.89
C LYS A 729 -9.84 -28.24 -25.45
N ALA A 730 -8.91 -28.09 -24.51
CA ALA A 730 -9.18 -28.42 -23.12
C ALA A 730 -10.24 -27.49 -22.49
N MET A 731 -10.23 -26.21 -22.87
CA MET A 731 -11.18 -25.21 -22.38
C MET A 731 -12.57 -25.34 -23.01
N SER A 732 -12.69 -25.76 -24.27
CA SER A 732 -14.00 -26.02 -24.89
C SER A 732 -14.76 -27.12 -24.17
N ASN A 733 -14.06 -28.18 -23.75
CA ASN A 733 -14.66 -29.33 -23.05
C ASN A 733 -15.17 -28.99 -21.63
N LEU A 734 -14.81 -27.83 -21.07
CA LEU A 734 -15.30 -27.35 -19.78
C LEU A 734 -16.61 -26.56 -19.90
N LYS A 735 -16.97 -26.09 -21.10
CA LYS A 735 -18.16 -25.25 -21.33
C LYS A 735 -19.48 -26.00 -21.20
N ASP A 736 -19.47 -27.33 -21.29
CA ASP A 736 -20.68 -28.17 -21.25
C ASP A 736 -21.35 -28.25 -19.85
N GLY A 737 -20.82 -27.55 -18.83
CA GLY A 737 -21.19 -27.76 -17.42
C GLY A 737 -21.89 -26.64 -16.64
N LYS A 738 -22.02 -25.38 -17.10
CA LYS A 738 -22.62 -24.29 -16.29
C LYS A 738 -23.30 -23.15 -17.08
N PHE A 739 -24.38 -22.61 -16.50
CA PHE A 739 -25.16 -21.42 -16.89
C PHE A 739 -24.35 -20.09 -16.79
N LEU A 740 -23.34 -19.91 -17.62
CA LEU A 740 -22.74 -18.59 -17.87
C LEU A 740 -23.15 -18.13 -19.28
N ASP A 741 -23.35 -16.82 -19.44
CA ASP A 741 -23.51 -16.21 -20.76
C ASP A 741 -22.37 -16.65 -21.69
N MET A 742 -22.70 -16.99 -22.94
CA MET A 742 -21.78 -17.61 -23.89
C MET A 742 -20.61 -16.67 -24.22
N GLN A 743 -20.88 -15.36 -24.32
CA GLN A 743 -19.85 -14.34 -24.55
C GLN A 743 -18.91 -14.21 -23.35
N ALA A 744 -19.46 -14.08 -22.14
CA ALA A 744 -18.66 -14.07 -20.91
C ALA A 744 -17.80 -15.36 -20.77
N SER A 745 -18.33 -16.52 -21.17
CA SER A 745 -17.59 -17.79 -21.17
C SER A 745 -16.45 -17.84 -22.19
N GLU A 746 -16.60 -17.21 -23.35
CA GLU A 746 -15.54 -17.11 -24.36
C GLU A 746 -14.44 -16.14 -23.95
N GLU A 747 -14.79 -14.96 -23.44
CA GLU A 747 -13.83 -13.99 -22.92
C GLU A 747 -13.04 -14.55 -21.74
N LEU A 748 -13.71 -15.19 -20.77
CA LEU A 748 -13.05 -15.86 -19.65
C LEU A 748 -12.09 -16.97 -20.12
N SER A 749 -12.48 -17.72 -21.15
CA SER A 749 -11.59 -18.73 -21.75
C SER A 749 -10.37 -18.09 -22.38
N ARG A 750 -10.54 -16.99 -23.12
CA ARG A 750 -9.45 -16.26 -23.79
C ARG A 750 -8.42 -15.75 -22.79
N ILE A 751 -8.87 -15.05 -21.73
CA ILE A 751 -7.95 -14.52 -20.71
C ILE A 751 -7.30 -15.64 -19.87
N SER A 752 -7.98 -16.77 -19.65
CA SER A 752 -7.41 -17.91 -18.93
C SER A 752 -6.29 -18.59 -19.73
N ILE A 753 -6.47 -18.74 -21.05
CA ILE A 753 -5.44 -19.28 -21.95
C ILE A 753 -4.23 -18.34 -21.97
N ALA A 754 -4.46 -17.03 -22.11
CA ALA A 754 -3.38 -16.04 -22.09
C ALA A 754 -2.62 -16.04 -20.76
N SER A 755 -3.32 -16.16 -19.63
CA SER A 755 -2.70 -16.27 -18.30
C SER A 755 -1.80 -17.50 -18.17
N GLU A 756 -2.22 -18.65 -18.70
CA GLU A 756 -1.45 -19.89 -18.68
C GLU A 756 -0.24 -19.85 -19.62
N ILE A 757 -0.39 -19.24 -20.81
CA ILE A 757 0.72 -19.08 -21.76
C ILE A 757 1.76 -18.10 -21.22
N PHE A 758 1.33 -16.98 -20.64
CA PHE A 758 2.25 -16.02 -20.04
C PHE A 758 3.03 -16.65 -18.87
N ASP A 759 2.42 -17.52 -18.08
CA ASP A 759 3.09 -18.30 -17.03
C ASP A 759 4.26 -19.15 -17.61
N HIS A 760 4.02 -19.85 -18.72
CA HIS A 760 5.08 -20.60 -19.41
C HIS A 760 6.20 -19.68 -19.93
N MET A 761 5.84 -18.55 -20.53
CA MET A 761 6.81 -17.59 -21.08
C MET A 761 7.67 -16.96 -19.97
N SER A 762 7.05 -16.49 -18.88
CA SER A 762 7.76 -15.93 -17.72
C SER A 762 8.73 -16.95 -17.11
N GLY A 763 8.31 -18.22 -16.97
CA GLY A 763 9.18 -19.29 -16.49
C GLY A 763 10.39 -19.56 -17.39
N ALA A 764 10.22 -19.48 -18.72
CA ALA A 764 11.32 -19.69 -19.66
C ALA A 764 12.35 -18.57 -19.67
N ARG A 765 11.96 -17.32 -19.46
CA ARG A 765 12.92 -16.22 -19.35
C ARG A 765 13.99 -16.52 -18.29
N GLU A 766 13.54 -16.86 -17.08
CA GLU A 766 14.42 -17.12 -15.93
C GLU A 766 15.29 -18.38 -16.08
N VAL A 767 14.80 -19.43 -16.73
CA VAL A 767 15.54 -20.70 -16.88
C VAL A 767 16.30 -20.75 -18.19
N PHE A 768 15.63 -20.55 -19.32
CA PHE A 768 16.23 -20.76 -20.63
C PHE A 768 17.31 -19.73 -20.93
N GLY A 769 17.04 -18.44 -20.74
CA GLY A 769 18.04 -17.44 -21.07
C GLY A 769 19.19 -17.42 -20.07
N LEU A 770 18.89 -17.37 -18.77
CA LEU A 770 19.92 -17.25 -17.74
C LEU A 770 20.85 -18.47 -17.70
N VAL A 771 20.31 -19.69 -17.60
CA VAL A 771 21.15 -20.89 -17.44
C VAL A 771 21.95 -21.16 -18.72
N LEU A 772 21.36 -20.92 -19.89
CA LEU A 772 22.07 -21.07 -21.16
C LEU A 772 23.21 -20.06 -21.30
N ALA A 773 22.98 -18.78 -20.98
CA ALA A 773 24.02 -17.74 -21.00
C ALA A 773 25.19 -18.14 -20.09
N TYR A 774 24.88 -18.62 -18.88
CA TYR A 774 25.92 -19.10 -17.96
C TYR A 774 26.59 -20.40 -18.43
N ALA A 775 25.88 -21.31 -19.11
CA ALA A 775 26.49 -22.51 -19.69
C ALA A 775 27.54 -22.15 -20.75
N VAL A 776 27.20 -21.25 -21.68
CA VAL A 776 28.13 -20.73 -22.68
C VAL A 776 29.30 -20.00 -22.01
N TYR A 777 29.02 -19.20 -20.99
CA TYR A 777 30.04 -18.49 -20.23
C TYR A 777 31.00 -19.43 -19.48
N TYR A 778 30.51 -20.49 -18.85
CA TYR A 778 31.37 -21.49 -18.19
C TYR A 778 32.26 -22.21 -19.19
N LEU A 779 31.74 -22.55 -20.37
CA LEU A 779 32.56 -23.12 -21.45
C LEU A 779 33.61 -22.13 -21.97
N ALA A 780 33.27 -20.84 -22.07
CA ALA A 780 34.22 -19.79 -22.45
C ALA A 780 35.35 -19.62 -21.40
N GLN A 781 35.06 -19.84 -20.11
CA GLN A 781 36.07 -19.85 -19.04
C GLN A 781 36.96 -21.09 -19.04
N ASN A 782 36.50 -22.19 -19.64
CA ASN A 782 37.11 -23.50 -19.53
C ASN A 782 37.44 -24.06 -20.93
N PRO A 783 38.53 -23.60 -21.58
CA PRO A 783 38.84 -23.97 -22.96
C PRO A 783 38.96 -25.48 -23.20
N ALA A 784 39.52 -26.23 -22.25
CA ALA A 784 39.65 -27.68 -22.37
C ALA A 784 38.28 -28.38 -22.46
N GLN A 785 37.35 -28.01 -21.58
CA GLN A 785 35.97 -28.50 -21.59
C GLN A 785 35.21 -28.03 -22.83
N GLN A 786 35.52 -26.83 -23.33
CA GLN A 786 34.99 -26.35 -24.60
C GLN A 786 35.44 -27.22 -25.77
N GLU A 787 36.73 -27.56 -25.86
CA GLU A 787 37.25 -28.49 -26.88
C GLU A 787 36.60 -29.88 -26.79
N MET A 788 36.42 -30.40 -25.57
CA MET A 788 35.73 -31.68 -25.36
C MET A 788 34.29 -31.64 -25.87
N LEU A 789 33.56 -30.55 -25.61
CA LEU A 789 32.20 -30.39 -26.13
C LEU A 789 32.20 -30.28 -27.65
N LYS A 790 33.10 -29.47 -28.23
CA LYS A 790 33.25 -29.34 -29.69
C LYS A 790 33.52 -30.68 -30.35
N HIS A 791 34.42 -31.49 -29.78
CA HIS A 791 34.70 -32.84 -30.27
C HIS A 791 33.48 -33.77 -30.12
N ALA A 792 32.72 -33.66 -29.02
CA ALA A 792 31.53 -34.48 -28.78
C ALA A 792 30.37 -34.17 -29.73
N VAL A 793 30.29 -32.94 -30.25
CA VAL A 793 29.26 -32.51 -31.22
C VAL A 793 29.75 -32.48 -32.66
N ALA A 794 31.04 -32.76 -32.89
CA ALA A 794 31.63 -32.88 -34.21
C ALA A 794 30.94 -34.01 -35.00
N GLY A 795 30.72 -33.79 -36.30
CA GLY A 795 30.09 -34.78 -37.17
C GLY A 795 28.57 -34.89 -37.06
N LEU A 796 27.90 -34.06 -36.25
CA LEU A 796 26.44 -33.96 -36.25
C LEU A 796 25.87 -33.26 -37.49
N GLY A 797 26.71 -32.65 -38.33
CA GLY A 797 26.25 -31.90 -39.50
C GLY A 797 25.54 -30.58 -39.17
N MET A 798 25.75 -30.04 -37.96
CA MET A 798 25.11 -28.79 -37.49
C MET A 798 25.90 -27.53 -37.86
N HIS A 799 26.99 -27.66 -38.62
CA HIS A 799 27.73 -26.51 -39.13
C HIS A 799 26.89 -25.79 -40.20
N VAL A 800 26.82 -24.46 -40.16
CA VAL A 800 25.97 -23.64 -41.04
C VAL A 800 26.18 -23.91 -42.53
N ASN A 801 27.42 -24.18 -42.95
CA ASN A 801 27.75 -24.53 -44.33
C ASN A 801 27.30 -25.94 -44.77
N GLN A 802 26.94 -26.81 -43.83
CA GLN A 802 26.48 -28.19 -44.08
C GLN A 802 24.95 -28.31 -44.00
N VAL A 803 24.28 -27.29 -43.44
CA VAL A 803 22.83 -27.28 -43.24
C VAL A 803 22.16 -26.52 -44.38
N SER A 804 21.21 -27.17 -45.07
CA SER A 804 20.36 -26.47 -46.04
C SER A 804 19.42 -25.51 -45.30
N HIS A 805 19.42 -24.23 -45.70
CA HIS A 805 18.51 -23.22 -45.17
C HIS A 805 17.02 -23.56 -45.40
N SER A 806 16.71 -24.47 -46.34
CA SER A 806 15.35 -24.80 -46.76
C SER A 806 14.82 -26.17 -46.28
N ASP A 807 15.63 -27.00 -45.61
CA ASP A 807 15.21 -28.36 -45.22
C ASP A 807 15.44 -28.62 -43.73
N ALA A 808 14.34 -28.71 -42.96
CA ALA A 808 14.36 -29.02 -41.53
C ALA A 808 14.73 -30.49 -41.22
N ASN A 809 14.73 -31.39 -42.22
CA ASN A 809 15.26 -32.76 -42.06
C ASN A 809 16.80 -32.80 -41.88
N SER A 810 17.46 -31.65 -41.95
CA SER A 810 18.89 -31.50 -41.69
C SER A 810 19.28 -31.50 -40.21
N LEU A 811 18.34 -31.33 -39.28
CA LEU A 811 18.65 -31.40 -37.85
C LEU A 811 18.86 -32.86 -37.39
N PRO A 812 19.88 -33.13 -36.54
CA PRO A 812 19.99 -34.42 -35.87
C PRO A 812 18.73 -34.76 -35.10
N SER A 813 18.41 -36.06 -35.01
CA SER A 813 17.24 -36.48 -34.24
C SER A 813 17.39 -36.09 -32.75
N PRO A 814 16.28 -35.83 -32.04
CA PRO A 814 16.34 -35.49 -30.62
C PRO A 814 17.01 -36.58 -29.77
N GLN A 815 16.86 -37.85 -30.17
CA GLN A 815 17.53 -39.01 -29.55
C GLN A 815 19.04 -38.97 -29.76
N THR A 816 19.51 -38.51 -30.93
CA THR A 816 20.94 -38.32 -31.21
C THR A 816 21.53 -37.23 -30.33
N ILE A 817 20.84 -36.11 -30.15
CA ILE A 817 21.30 -35.03 -29.27
C ILE A 817 21.33 -35.49 -27.80
N GLU A 818 20.32 -36.25 -27.37
CA GLU A 818 20.24 -36.76 -26.00
C GLU A 818 21.33 -37.81 -25.69
N SER A 819 21.77 -38.58 -26.68
CA SER A 819 22.78 -39.64 -26.46
C SER A 819 24.21 -39.12 -26.25
N ILE A 820 24.47 -37.83 -26.51
CA ILE A 820 25.79 -37.22 -26.33
C ILE A 820 26.04 -36.97 -24.83
N ALA A 821 26.67 -37.93 -24.17
CA ALA A 821 26.88 -37.92 -22.73
C ALA A 821 27.56 -36.64 -22.22
N TYR A 822 28.60 -36.15 -22.91
CA TYR A 822 29.32 -34.94 -22.50
C TYR A 822 28.45 -33.67 -22.61
N LEU A 823 27.60 -33.57 -23.64
CA LEU A 823 26.64 -32.47 -23.77
C LEU A 823 25.61 -32.50 -22.63
N GLN A 824 25.08 -33.69 -22.30
CA GLN A 824 24.17 -33.84 -21.16
C GLN A 824 24.84 -33.48 -19.82
N ALA A 825 26.11 -33.84 -19.65
CA ALA A 825 26.91 -33.48 -18.49
C ALA A 825 27.09 -31.96 -18.35
N VAL A 826 27.39 -31.26 -19.44
CA VAL A 826 27.49 -29.79 -19.51
C VAL A 826 26.16 -29.13 -19.11
N ILE A 827 25.03 -29.63 -19.63
CA ILE A 827 23.69 -29.11 -19.32
C ILE A 827 23.38 -29.30 -17.83
N LYS A 828 23.56 -30.51 -17.30
CA LYS A 828 23.29 -30.84 -15.89
C LYS A 828 24.15 -30.04 -14.94
N GLU A 829 25.44 -29.89 -15.24
CA GLU A 829 26.34 -29.11 -14.40
C GLU A 829 26.02 -27.61 -14.43
N SER A 830 25.62 -27.08 -15.58
CA SER A 830 25.18 -25.69 -15.70
C SER A 830 23.90 -25.43 -14.90
N LEU A 831 22.92 -26.34 -14.96
CA LEU A 831 21.71 -26.30 -14.14
C LEU A 831 22.00 -26.41 -12.63
N ARG A 832 23.00 -27.20 -12.23
CA ARG A 832 23.45 -27.29 -10.83
C ARG A 832 24.14 -26.01 -10.37
N MET A 833 24.95 -25.41 -11.23
CA MET A 833 25.75 -24.22 -10.90
C MET A 833 24.91 -22.94 -10.89
N ARG A 834 23.87 -22.90 -11.71
CA ARG A 834 22.91 -21.79 -11.84
C ARG A 834 21.47 -22.32 -11.85
N PRO A 835 20.97 -22.85 -10.73
CA PRO A 835 19.55 -23.15 -10.64
C PRO A 835 18.78 -21.83 -10.54
N ASN A 836 17.53 -21.81 -11.00
CA ASN A 836 16.61 -20.73 -10.67
C ASN A 836 16.49 -20.66 -9.14
N SER A 837 17.15 -19.67 -8.52
CA SER A 837 17.34 -19.60 -7.06
C SER A 837 16.26 -18.75 -6.39
N THR A 838 15.02 -18.96 -6.81
CA THR A 838 13.83 -18.35 -6.21
C THR A 838 13.32 -19.18 -5.03
N PRO A 839 12.78 -18.55 -3.98
CA PRO A 839 12.18 -19.28 -2.88
C PRO A 839 10.95 -20.06 -3.38
N LEU A 840 10.82 -21.31 -2.96
CA LEU A 840 9.71 -22.19 -3.31
C LEU A 840 8.87 -22.52 -2.08
N PRO A 841 8.23 -21.55 -1.43
CA PRO A 841 7.61 -21.78 -0.14
C PRO A 841 6.42 -22.75 -0.25
N ARG A 842 6.24 -23.54 0.81
CA ARG A 842 5.14 -24.49 1.03
C ARG A 842 4.54 -24.25 2.41
N ILE A 843 3.35 -24.78 2.65
CA ILE A 843 2.68 -24.71 3.96
C ILE A 843 2.47 -26.14 4.48
N THR A 844 2.84 -26.38 5.73
CA THR A 844 2.54 -27.65 6.41
C THR A 844 1.03 -27.88 6.50
N PRO A 845 0.54 -29.13 6.42
CA PRO A 845 -0.89 -29.44 6.48
C PRO A 845 -1.59 -28.76 7.67
N HIS A 846 -2.81 -28.25 7.46
CA HIS A 846 -3.53 -27.47 8.47
C HIS A 846 -4.11 -28.33 9.61
N ASP A 847 -4.15 -29.64 9.43
CA ASP A 847 -4.81 -30.62 10.29
C ASP A 847 -3.85 -31.40 11.20
N LYS A 848 -2.54 -31.34 10.94
CA LYS A 848 -1.54 -32.13 11.71
C LYS A 848 -0.18 -31.46 11.82
N SER A 849 0.54 -31.78 12.88
CA SER A 849 1.98 -31.52 12.97
C SER A 849 2.77 -32.48 12.08
N VAL A 850 3.95 -32.08 11.66
CA VAL A 850 4.83 -32.88 10.80
C VAL A 850 6.25 -32.95 11.37
N SER A 851 7.01 -33.92 10.89
CA SER A 851 8.47 -33.97 11.06
C SER A 851 9.11 -33.39 9.81
N ILE A 852 10.13 -32.55 9.98
CA ILE A 852 10.91 -31.95 8.87
C ILE A 852 12.36 -31.86 9.31
N SER A 853 13.29 -32.33 8.48
CA SER A 853 14.74 -32.24 8.70
C SER A 853 15.19 -32.78 10.07
N GLY A 854 14.55 -33.85 10.55
CA GLY A 854 14.83 -34.49 11.84
C GLY A 854 14.21 -33.81 13.06
N VAL A 855 13.39 -32.78 12.88
CA VAL A 855 12.67 -32.11 13.97
C VAL A 855 11.18 -32.48 13.93
N ASP A 856 10.72 -33.15 14.98
CA ASP A 856 9.32 -33.52 15.16
C ASP A 856 8.47 -32.42 15.80
N GLY A 857 7.18 -32.44 15.47
CA GLY A 857 6.19 -31.55 16.07
C GLY A 857 6.14 -30.17 15.43
N ILE A 858 6.60 -30.02 14.18
CA ILE A 858 6.45 -28.78 13.42
C ILE A 858 4.95 -28.49 13.25
N PRO A 859 4.44 -27.35 13.74
CA PRO A 859 3.01 -27.08 13.77
C PRO A 859 2.38 -26.98 12.38
N ALA A 860 1.07 -27.23 12.33
CA ALA A 860 0.23 -26.98 11.17
C ALA A 860 0.29 -25.50 10.71
N GLY A 861 0.14 -25.26 9.40
CA GLY A 861 0.16 -23.91 8.83
C GLY A 861 1.52 -23.20 8.82
N THR A 862 2.62 -23.93 9.10
CA THR A 862 3.99 -23.39 9.07
C THR A 862 4.47 -23.25 7.63
N ARG A 863 4.99 -22.07 7.27
CA ARG A 863 5.64 -21.85 5.96
C ARG A 863 7.02 -22.51 5.98
N VAL A 864 7.31 -23.33 4.98
CA VAL A 864 8.58 -24.04 4.81
C VAL A 864 9.17 -23.63 3.47
N ASN A 865 10.42 -23.19 3.47
CA ASN A 865 11.11 -22.77 2.25
C ASN A 865 12.42 -23.55 2.05
N CYS A 866 12.81 -23.70 0.80
CA CYS A 866 14.09 -24.25 0.39
C CYS A 866 14.54 -23.52 -0.87
N PHE A 867 15.83 -23.22 -0.97
CA PHE A 867 16.45 -22.73 -2.20
C PHE A 867 17.25 -23.87 -2.82
N GLN A 868 17.12 -24.05 -4.14
CA GLN A 868 17.91 -25.02 -4.91
C GLN A 868 19.41 -24.81 -4.70
N TRP A 869 19.82 -23.54 -4.56
CA TRP A 869 21.18 -23.13 -4.24
C TRP A 869 21.77 -23.89 -3.04
N PHE A 870 20.98 -24.07 -1.96
CA PHE A 870 21.46 -24.72 -0.74
C PHE A 870 21.84 -26.19 -1.00
N LEU A 871 21.04 -26.88 -1.80
CA LEU A 871 21.26 -28.29 -2.12
C LEU A 871 22.45 -28.45 -3.06
N HIS A 872 22.52 -27.62 -4.10
CA HIS A 872 23.54 -27.74 -5.14
C HIS A 872 24.93 -27.28 -4.70
N ARG A 873 25.00 -26.49 -3.61
CA ARG A 873 26.27 -26.04 -2.99
C ARG A 873 26.62 -26.79 -1.70
N ASN A 874 25.84 -27.79 -1.31
CA ASN A 874 26.10 -28.55 -0.09
C ASN A 874 27.34 -29.47 -0.27
N PRO A 875 28.43 -29.27 0.49
CA PRO A 875 29.63 -30.12 0.41
C PRO A 875 29.40 -31.56 0.89
N GLU A 876 28.33 -31.83 1.67
CA GLU A 876 27.95 -33.20 2.04
C GLU A 876 27.38 -33.99 0.85
N MET A 877 26.82 -33.30 -0.15
CA MET A 877 26.22 -33.93 -1.33
C MET A 877 27.13 -33.85 -2.55
N TRP A 878 27.89 -32.77 -2.74
CA TRP A 878 28.68 -32.53 -3.94
C TRP A 878 30.16 -32.36 -3.61
N THR A 879 31.02 -33.15 -4.27
CA THR A 879 32.47 -32.91 -4.30
C THR A 879 32.79 -31.65 -5.08
N GLN A 880 33.62 -30.77 -4.52
CA GLN A 880 33.92 -29.44 -5.09
C GLN A 880 32.64 -28.67 -5.47
N PRO A 881 31.74 -28.41 -4.51
CA PRO A 881 30.39 -27.92 -4.78
C PRO A 881 30.38 -26.56 -5.48
N ASN A 882 31.46 -25.79 -5.35
CA ASN A 882 31.61 -24.45 -5.90
C ASN A 882 32.22 -24.41 -7.33
N ALA A 883 32.84 -25.50 -7.79
CA ALA A 883 33.43 -25.58 -9.13
C ALA A 883 32.41 -26.08 -10.17
N TRP A 884 32.49 -25.57 -11.41
CA TRP A 884 31.74 -26.12 -12.54
C TRP A 884 32.57 -27.24 -13.17
N VAL A 885 32.15 -28.50 -12.98
CA VAL A 885 32.87 -29.71 -13.40
C VAL A 885 31.89 -30.67 -14.09
N PRO A 886 31.69 -30.56 -15.42
CA PRO A 886 30.78 -31.45 -16.17
C PRO A 886 31.13 -32.94 -15.99
N GLU A 887 32.42 -33.27 -15.92
CA GLU A 887 32.92 -34.64 -15.84
C GLU A 887 32.41 -35.41 -14.62
N ARG A 888 31.88 -34.72 -13.59
CA ARG A 888 31.27 -35.38 -12.43
C ARG A 888 30.12 -36.31 -12.81
N TRP A 889 29.43 -35.98 -13.91
CA TRP A 889 28.27 -36.72 -14.41
C TRP A 889 28.67 -37.93 -15.26
N LEU A 890 29.97 -38.16 -15.46
CA LEU A 890 30.51 -39.19 -16.33
C LEU A 890 31.32 -40.21 -15.54
N ASP A 891 31.28 -41.46 -15.98
CA ASP A 891 32.13 -42.53 -15.49
C ASP A 891 33.52 -42.45 -16.15
N PRO A 892 34.50 -43.27 -15.71
CA PRO A 892 35.83 -43.29 -16.32
C PRO A 892 35.85 -43.66 -17.82
N ASN A 893 34.77 -44.24 -18.35
CA ASN A 893 34.61 -44.59 -19.76
C ASN A 893 33.89 -43.49 -20.56
N GLY A 894 33.49 -42.39 -19.92
CA GLY A 894 32.76 -41.29 -20.54
C GLY A 894 31.26 -41.52 -20.68
N ALA A 895 30.70 -42.56 -20.07
CA ALA A 895 29.26 -42.81 -20.03
C ALA A 895 28.59 -42.07 -18.86
N GLU A 896 27.29 -41.80 -18.96
CA GLU A 896 26.56 -41.10 -17.90
C GLU A 896 26.48 -41.93 -16.61
N ARG A 897 26.78 -41.29 -15.47
CA ARG A 897 26.63 -41.87 -14.14
C ARG A 897 25.20 -41.81 -13.61
N THR A 898 24.78 -42.88 -12.95
CA THR A 898 23.45 -42.98 -12.32
C THR A 898 23.49 -42.87 -10.80
N ASP A 899 24.67 -42.90 -10.19
CA ASP A 899 24.92 -42.84 -8.75
C ASP A 899 25.10 -41.40 -8.21
N MET A 900 24.79 -40.39 -9.03
CA MET A 900 24.93 -38.99 -8.66
C MET A 900 23.80 -38.49 -7.75
N PRO A 901 24.07 -37.52 -6.86
CA PRO A 901 23.02 -36.89 -6.06
C PRO A 901 21.92 -36.29 -6.95
N PRO A 902 20.66 -36.27 -6.48
CA PRO A 902 19.54 -35.75 -7.26
C PRO A 902 19.74 -34.30 -7.70
N LEU A 903 19.70 -34.04 -9.02
CA LEU A 903 19.69 -32.69 -9.58
C LEU A 903 18.33 -32.02 -9.34
N TRP A 904 18.20 -31.33 -8.20
CA TRP A 904 16.97 -30.63 -7.84
C TRP A 904 16.74 -29.27 -8.55
N ALA A 905 17.19 -29.12 -9.80
CA ALA A 905 17.02 -27.87 -10.56
C ALA A 905 15.56 -27.63 -10.98
N PHE A 906 14.83 -28.72 -11.25
CA PHE A 906 13.44 -28.70 -11.73
C PHE A 906 12.40 -29.00 -10.64
N VAL A 907 12.83 -29.06 -9.38
CA VAL A 907 12.01 -29.50 -8.24
C VAL A 907 11.51 -30.95 -8.42
N THR A 908 10.97 -31.54 -7.37
CA THR A 908 10.45 -32.91 -7.37
C THR A 908 9.02 -32.96 -6.84
N GLY A 909 8.33 -34.09 -7.07
CA GLY A 909 6.97 -34.32 -6.60
C GLY A 909 5.87 -33.83 -7.55
N PRO A 910 4.61 -33.76 -7.07
CA PRO A 910 3.43 -33.47 -7.90
C PRO A 910 3.44 -32.10 -8.61
N ARG A 911 4.35 -31.21 -8.20
CA ARG A 911 4.53 -29.85 -8.74
C ARG A 911 5.90 -29.63 -9.37
N ALA A 912 6.60 -30.71 -9.75
CA ALA A 912 7.85 -30.62 -10.51
C ALA A 912 7.64 -29.87 -11.82
N CYS A 913 8.68 -29.23 -12.36
CA CYS A 913 8.61 -28.47 -13.60
C CYS A 913 7.96 -29.28 -14.73
N ILE A 914 7.07 -28.65 -15.50
CA ILE A 914 6.45 -29.26 -16.68
C ILE A 914 7.38 -29.22 -17.90
N GLY A 915 8.23 -28.18 -17.99
CA GLY A 915 9.13 -27.92 -19.11
C GLY A 915 10.48 -28.63 -19.04
N THR A 916 10.69 -29.58 -18.12
CA THR A 916 11.99 -30.25 -17.95
C THR A 916 12.52 -30.85 -19.26
N GLN A 917 11.69 -31.63 -19.96
CA GLN A 917 12.09 -32.30 -21.20
C GLN A 917 12.35 -31.30 -22.33
N LEU A 918 11.54 -30.24 -22.40
CA LEU A 918 11.77 -29.15 -23.35
C LEU A 918 13.07 -28.40 -23.05
N THR A 919 13.44 -28.23 -21.78
CA THR A 919 14.71 -27.58 -21.40
C THR A 919 15.91 -28.35 -21.96
N TYR A 920 15.94 -29.67 -21.74
CA TYR A 920 17.03 -30.52 -22.26
C TYR A 920 17.08 -30.53 -23.79
N TYR A 921 15.90 -30.59 -24.44
CA TYR A 921 15.80 -30.48 -25.89
C TYR A 921 16.42 -29.16 -26.38
N LEU A 922 15.95 -28.02 -25.88
CA LEU A 922 16.39 -26.70 -26.33
C LEU A 922 17.87 -26.45 -26.06
N PHE A 923 18.35 -26.79 -24.85
CA PHE A 923 19.75 -26.59 -24.50
C PHE A 923 20.66 -27.48 -25.32
N GLY A 924 20.23 -28.72 -25.59
CA GLY A 924 20.95 -29.64 -26.46
C GLY A 924 21.18 -29.05 -27.84
N TYR A 925 20.11 -28.61 -28.52
CA TYR A 925 20.23 -28.04 -29.87
C TYR A 925 21.00 -26.72 -29.90
N ILE A 926 20.76 -25.80 -28.95
CA ILE A 926 21.45 -24.51 -28.95
C ILE A 926 22.94 -24.69 -28.68
N LEU A 927 23.32 -25.46 -27.65
CA LEU A 927 24.73 -25.68 -27.33
C LEU A 927 25.44 -26.48 -28.43
N ALA A 928 24.82 -27.55 -28.94
CA ALA A 928 25.41 -28.31 -30.04
C ALA A 928 25.58 -27.46 -31.30
N GLY A 929 24.58 -26.67 -31.68
CA GLY A 929 24.67 -25.78 -32.83
C GLY A 929 25.70 -24.66 -32.64
N LEU A 930 25.73 -24.03 -31.46
CA LEU A 930 26.68 -22.95 -31.17
C LEU A 930 28.13 -23.44 -31.21
N PHE A 931 28.44 -24.55 -30.52
CA PHE A 931 29.80 -25.10 -30.47
C PHE A 931 30.19 -25.93 -31.70
N SER A 932 29.25 -26.25 -32.59
CA SER A 932 29.59 -26.73 -33.94
C SER A 932 30.06 -25.60 -34.87
N ASN A 933 29.73 -24.34 -34.56
CA ASN A 933 29.99 -23.21 -35.46
C ASN A 933 31.00 -22.21 -34.90
N PHE A 934 31.17 -22.12 -33.58
CA PHE A 934 31.96 -21.07 -32.93
C PHE A 934 32.84 -21.58 -31.79
N THR A 935 34.03 -21.01 -31.68
CA THR A 935 34.83 -20.99 -30.46
C THR A 935 34.53 -19.70 -29.71
N VAL A 936 34.28 -19.79 -28.42
CA VAL A 936 33.81 -18.67 -27.57
C VAL A 936 34.89 -18.30 -26.55
N GLN A 937 35.16 -17.01 -26.42
CA GLN A 937 36.10 -16.44 -25.46
C GLN A 937 35.45 -15.29 -24.69
N ILE A 938 35.88 -15.05 -23.45
CA ILE A 938 35.38 -13.91 -22.68
C ILE A 938 35.95 -12.61 -23.24
N ALA A 939 35.07 -11.64 -23.54
CA ALA A 939 35.48 -10.36 -24.07
C ALA A 939 35.86 -9.36 -22.96
N ARG A 940 35.13 -9.38 -21.85
CA ARG A 940 35.26 -8.42 -20.72
C ARG A 940 35.19 -9.15 -19.38
N PRO A 941 36.27 -9.82 -18.94
CA PRO A 941 36.25 -10.55 -17.66
C PRO A 941 36.03 -9.63 -16.45
N GLU A 942 36.35 -8.35 -16.56
CA GLU A 942 36.25 -7.35 -15.48
C GLU A 942 34.83 -6.89 -15.15
N THR A 943 33.84 -7.09 -16.05
CA THR A 943 32.44 -6.71 -15.81
C THR A 943 31.68 -7.78 -15.03
N TYR A 944 32.22 -8.99 -14.96
CA TYR A 944 31.57 -10.14 -14.33
C TYR A 944 31.34 -9.98 -12.83
N GLY A 945 30.11 -10.28 -12.38
CA GLY A 945 29.77 -10.36 -10.95
C GLY A 945 29.65 -9.00 -10.24
N ARG A 946 29.63 -7.89 -11.00
CA ARG A 946 29.39 -6.54 -10.45
C ARG A 946 27.94 -6.33 -10.04
N HIS A 947 27.01 -6.95 -10.76
CA HIS A 947 25.57 -6.86 -10.52
C HIS A 947 25.04 -8.22 -10.04
N THR A 948 23.82 -8.23 -9.50
CA THR A 948 23.15 -9.48 -9.14
C THR A 948 22.94 -10.33 -10.39
N PRO A 949 23.30 -11.63 -10.39
CA PRO A 949 23.12 -12.51 -11.53
C PRO A 949 21.71 -12.44 -12.12
N GLY A 950 21.60 -12.20 -13.42
CA GLY A 950 20.34 -12.10 -14.15
C GLY A 950 19.71 -10.70 -14.20
N SER A 951 20.30 -9.71 -13.53
CA SER A 951 19.97 -8.29 -13.75
C SER A 951 20.27 -7.89 -15.19
N LEU A 952 19.50 -6.95 -15.75
CA LEU A 952 19.83 -6.31 -17.04
C LEU A 952 21.18 -5.58 -17.00
N GLU A 953 21.67 -5.27 -15.80
CA GLU A 953 22.97 -4.65 -15.56
C GLU A 953 24.12 -5.69 -15.47
N ASP A 954 23.81 -7.00 -15.37
CA ASP A 954 24.81 -8.07 -15.36
C ASP A 954 25.19 -8.43 -16.81
N GLU A 955 26.25 -7.79 -17.31
CA GLU A 955 26.65 -7.93 -18.71
C GLU A 955 27.66 -9.07 -18.92
N LEU A 956 27.27 -10.09 -19.67
CA LEU A 956 28.10 -11.26 -20.01
C LEU A 956 28.59 -11.16 -21.45
N PHE A 957 29.68 -10.42 -21.67
CA PHE A 957 30.24 -10.25 -23.02
C PHE A 957 31.20 -11.35 -23.44
N VAL A 958 30.96 -11.92 -24.63
CA VAL A 958 31.86 -12.89 -25.27
C VAL A 958 32.21 -12.53 -26.69
N LEU A 959 33.39 -12.95 -27.13
CA LEU A 959 33.81 -12.96 -28.53
C LEU A 959 33.61 -14.36 -29.10
N MET A 960 33.11 -14.42 -30.33
CA MET A 960 32.90 -15.67 -31.04
C MET A 960 33.77 -15.70 -32.29
N THR A 961 34.54 -16.76 -32.45
CA THR A 961 35.37 -17.01 -33.63
C THR A 961 34.80 -18.20 -34.40
N PRO A 962 34.57 -18.09 -35.73
CA PRO A 962 33.99 -19.19 -36.49
C PRO A 962 34.94 -20.40 -36.52
N ILE A 963 34.38 -21.60 -36.48
CA ILE A 963 35.10 -22.85 -36.67
C ILE A 963 35.09 -23.18 -38.17
N ALA A 964 36.15 -23.80 -38.67
CA ALA A 964 36.15 -24.32 -40.04
C ALA A 964 35.23 -25.56 -40.14
N PRO A 965 34.49 -25.73 -41.24
CA PRO A 965 33.50 -26.80 -41.41
C PRO A 965 34.07 -28.22 -41.32
#